data_AF-A0A8H5ISA5-F1
#
_entry.id   AF-A0A8H5ISA5-F1
#
_cell.length_a   1.000
_cell.length_b   1.000
_cell.length_c   1.000
_cell.angle_alpha   90.00
_cell.angle_beta   90.00
_cell.angle_gamma   90.00
#
_symmetry.space_group_name_H-M   'P 1'
#
loop_
_entity.id
_entity.type
_entity.pdbx_description
1 polymer ?
#
loop_
_entity_poly.entity_id
_entity_poly.type
_entity_poly.pdbx_seq_one_letter_code
_entity_poly.pdbx_strand_id
1 'polypeptide(L)'
;MDVAGLAIGIVGLYTACRDCYDFFTTVNAAQAEASAHLRELEIQQSILKAWGFHWQIQNEDDNDPGLSDHARRKRSKLHQYLLSNRFKAEGVFKTLSALADTLCNREKLIKRYGFQLQLTQTIQDGSQSTYDVHLLIPDAKIEDVEPVLHEVRNRLSMLKKLKWALKDKEKFKKLIADLRSHSESLYRLCPENAFESMNIYLTMECLARQESPDGLKWTSTLATEHAQIDQQSLVRQGYELLASTATLKASVNKNRDRKEVNDRSLPSIDEIKPEMRYLGKGLALFEEQVVYVEMRDYRGPPLDFTQEQKQRLKNRRKRERFLSSLPPHRKLDLSQMDQYSSSDDDEPIERVRPADPKLHALIRNFFDTFQGANMMKNVYGLDIVSMIDHTEGDDKGHCSILYRLPGTIGAQSRERPAENLKLRAPVTLQSLLGTRQKRGIRSMLGARFELARKLVRAVCLLHSSGWLHKNIRAESVMFFPEHVNTLQEDRYEVKIEIDVSKPSLMGYIFSRPDDIIIQTNPPSAQKRKGSNCRSHGRQGVQQLGVVPKHADPKRLYRHAYDVYSLGILLIEVGLWKNLDNGDDSDSDSDSDSGYIKSPYRNEEDHYERRRKICRKYLDRLRWECGDTYADVVLSCLMIDSSDDEVAKASERELCGRIVADLENCQA
;
A
#
# COMPACT_ATOMS: atom_id res chain seq x y z
N MET A 1 -15.31 -42.03 -8.14
CA MET A 1 -15.17 -41.18 -6.94
C MET A 1 -15.51 -39.74 -7.30
N ASP A 2 -16.08 -39.01 -6.33
CA ASP A 2 -16.57 -37.63 -6.46
C ASP A 2 -15.43 -36.63 -6.76
N VAL A 3 -15.71 -35.55 -7.50
CA VAL A 3 -14.78 -34.43 -7.78
C VAL A 3 -14.20 -33.86 -6.49
N ALA A 4 -14.90 -34.04 -5.37
CA ALA A 4 -14.40 -33.74 -4.05
C ALA A 4 -13.08 -34.42 -3.67
N GLY A 5 -12.85 -35.67 -4.10
CA GLY A 5 -11.59 -36.39 -3.86
C GLY A 5 -10.42 -35.81 -4.64
N LEU A 6 -10.68 -35.38 -5.89
CA LEU A 6 -9.68 -34.73 -6.74
C LEU A 6 -9.20 -33.39 -6.16
N ALA A 7 -10.13 -32.58 -5.64
CA ALA A 7 -9.78 -31.31 -5.01
C ALA A 7 -8.92 -31.48 -3.75
N ILE A 8 -9.19 -32.50 -2.93
CA ILE A 8 -8.36 -32.84 -1.77
C ILE A 8 -6.95 -33.28 -2.21
N GLY A 9 -6.86 -34.11 -3.25
CA GLY A 9 -5.58 -34.52 -3.83
C GLY A 9 -4.76 -33.38 -4.40
N ILE A 10 -5.41 -32.42 -5.08
CA ILE A 10 -4.76 -31.20 -5.59
C ILE A 10 -4.14 -30.38 -4.45
N VAL A 11 -4.85 -30.21 -3.33
CA VAL A 11 -4.32 -29.53 -2.14
C VAL A 11 -3.09 -30.26 -1.61
N GLY A 12 -3.16 -31.59 -1.47
CA GLY A 12 -2.03 -32.38 -0.99
C GLY A 12 -0.82 -32.41 -1.95
N LEU A 13 -1.05 -32.35 -3.26
CA LEU A 13 0.01 -32.20 -4.26
C LEU A 13 0.64 -30.81 -4.20
N TYR A 14 -0.16 -29.76 -4.07
CA TYR A 14 0.34 -28.40 -3.87
C TYR A 14 1.28 -28.31 -2.66
N THR A 15 0.86 -28.87 -1.51
CA THR A 15 1.69 -28.87 -0.30
C THR A 15 2.99 -29.64 -0.51
N ALA A 16 2.94 -30.79 -1.20
CA ALA A 16 4.15 -31.55 -1.50
C ALA A 16 5.09 -30.80 -2.46
N CYS A 17 4.56 -30.10 -3.46
CA CYS A 17 5.34 -29.26 -4.36
C CYS A 17 6.02 -28.09 -3.63
N ARG A 18 5.29 -27.42 -2.74
CA ARG A 18 5.83 -26.35 -1.89
C ARG A 18 7.00 -26.87 -1.04
N ASP A 19 6.82 -28.00 -0.38
CA ASP A 19 7.86 -28.64 0.42
C ASP A 19 9.07 -29.11 -0.43
N CYS A 20 8.83 -29.53 -1.67
CA CYS A 20 9.91 -29.83 -2.61
C CYS A 20 10.73 -28.58 -2.95
N TYR A 21 10.10 -27.41 -3.11
CA TYR A 21 10.85 -26.15 -3.27
C TYR A 21 11.68 -25.81 -2.04
N ASP A 22 11.11 -25.98 -0.83
CA ASP A 22 11.80 -25.69 0.43
C ASP A 22 13.11 -26.47 0.58
N PHE A 23 13.17 -27.70 0.06
CA PHE A 23 14.42 -28.48 0.03
C PHE A 23 15.57 -27.76 -0.71
N PHE A 24 15.26 -27.02 -1.77
CA PHE A 24 16.25 -26.28 -2.55
C PHE A 24 16.48 -24.86 -2.01
N THR A 25 15.47 -24.21 -1.43
CA THR A 25 15.57 -22.79 -1.02
C THR A 25 16.00 -22.56 0.44
N THR A 26 15.95 -23.57 1.31
CA THR A 26 16.35 -23.46 2.73
C THR A 26 17.85 -23.60 2.99
N VAL A 27 18.65 -23.99 1.98
CA VAL A 27 20.09 -24.25 2.15
C VAL A 27 20.91 -22.99 1.84
N ASN A 28 21.36 -22.29 2.89
CA ASN A 28 22.28 -21.14 2.84
C ASN A 28 23.71 -21.45 2.30
N ALA A 29 23.96 -22.65 1.77
CA ALA A 29 25.30 -23.17 1.47
C ALA A 29 25.66 -23.21 -0.02
N ALA A 30 25.06 -22.35 -0.85
CA ALA A 30 25.47 -22.21 -2.25
C ALA A 30 26.44 -21.03 -2.39
N GLN A 31 27.60 -21.26 -3.04
CA GLN A 31 28.62 -20.26 -3.33
C GLN A 31 28.02 -18.97 -3.92
N ALA A 32 28.66 -17.82 -3.72
CA ALA A 32 28.17 -16.49 -4.13
C ALA A 32 27.69 -16.41 -5.60
N GLU A 33 28.22 -17.23 -6.52
CA GLU A 33 27.79 -17.31 -7.93
C GLU A 33 26.52 -18.15 -8.20
N ALA A 34 26.15 -19.05 -7.28
CA ALA A 34 24.91 -19.82 -7.34
C ALA A 34 23.69 -19.02 -6.84
N SER A 35 23.93 -17.84 -6.26
CA SER A 35 22.88 -16.96 -5.72
C SER A 35 21.87 -16.52 -6.79
N ALA A 36 22.31 -16.17 -8.00
CA ALA A 36 21.43 -15.68 -9.06
C ALA A 36 20.34 -16.71 -9.44
N HIS A 37 20.77 -17.93 -9.74
CA HIS A 37 19.86 -18.99 -10.14
C HIS A 37 19.00 -19.50 -8.96
N LEU A 38 19.53 -19.46 -7.73
CA LEU A 38 18.77 -19.78 -6.52
C LEU A 38 17.64 -18.77 -6.29
N ARG A 39 17.88 -17.47 -6.51
CA ARG A 39 16.84 -16.45 -6.43
C ARG A 39 15.76 -16.63 -7.50
N GLU A 40 16.13 -17.05 -8.71
CA GLU A 40 15.14 -17.38 -9.74
C GLU A 40 14.24 -18.53 -9.30
N LEU A 41 14.81 -19.53 -8.61
CA LEU A 41 14.05 -20.62 -8.00
C LEU A 41 13.14 -20.14 -6.87
N GLU A 42 13.59 -19.21 -6.02
CA GLU A 42 12.77 -18.57 -4.98
C GLU A 42 11.58 -17.81 -5.59
N ILE A 43 11.77 -17.14 -6.73
CA ILE A 43 10.67 -16.48 -7.46
C ILE A 43 9.67 -17.51 -7.97
N GLN A 44 10.11 -18.63 -8.56
CA GLN A 44 9.21 -19.71 -8.97
C GLN A 44 8.47 -20.33 -7.78
N GLN A 45 9.13 -20.49 -6.63
CA GLN A 45 8.47 -20.91 -5.39
C GLN A 45 7.39 -19.89 -4.97
N SER A 46 7.69 -18.60 -5.07
CA SER A 46 6.78 -17.52 -4.67
C SER A 46 5.57 -17.42 -5.60
N ILE A 47 5.73 -17.72 -6.88
CA ILE A 47 4.63 -17.86 -7.86
C ILE A 47 3.70 -19.01 -7.45
N LEU A 48 4.27 -20.17 -7.08
CA LEU A 48 3.45 -21.29 -6.58
C LEU A 48 2.71 -20.89 -5.29
N LYS A 49 3.38 -20.23 -4.35
CA LYS A 49 2.73 -19.72 -3.13
C LYS A 49 1.60 -18.73 -3.43
N ALA A 50 1.78 -17.83 -4.39
CA ALA A 50 0.75 -16.89 -4.83
C ALA A 50 -0.48 -17.62 -5.38
N TRP A 51 -0.27 -18.69 -6.15
CA TRP A 51 -1.36 -19.55 -6.61
C TRP A 51 -2.10 -20.20 -5.44
N GLY A 52 -1.38 -20.83 -4.49
CA GLY A 52 -2.01 -21.44 -3.32
C GLY A 52 -2.73 -20.45 -2.42
N PHE A 53 -2.17 -19.25 -2.29
CA PHE A 53 -2.76 -18.14 -1.54
C PHE A 53 -4.10 -17.67 -2.14
N HIS A 54 -4.18 -17.45 -3.45
CA HIS A 54 -5.42 -17.07 -4.13
C HIS A 54 -6.55 -18.08 -3.87
N TRP A 55 -6.18 -19.35 -3.82
CA TRP A 55 -7.07 -20.48 -3.58
C TRP A 55 -7.37 -20.75 -2.11
N GLN A 56 -6.78 -19.96 -1.20
CA GLN A 56 -6.91 -20.09 0.25
C GLN A 56 -6.54 -21.50 0.73
N ILE A 57 -5.50 -22.10 0.13
CA ILE A 57 -4.94 -23.35 0.61
C ILE A 57 -4.18 -23.02 1.89
N GLN A 58 -4.83 -23.23 3.04
CA GLN A 58 -4.28 -22.92 4.37
C GLN A 58 -2.87 -23.51 4.53
N ASN A 59 -1.96 -22.71 5.09
CA ASN A 59 -0.74 -23.24 5.70
C ASN A 59 -1.16 -24.00 6.96
N GLU A 60 -0.53 -25.15 7.25
CA GLU A 60 -0.94 -26.10 8.30
C GLU A 60 -0.81 -25.59 9.76
N ASP A 61 -0.78 -24.28 10.01
CA ASP A 61 -0.56 -23.70 11.35
C ASP A 61 -1.81 -23.10 12.02
N ASP A 62 -2.93 -22.91 11.31
CA ASP A 62 -4.19 -22.42 11.90
C ASP A 62 -5.05 -23.55 12.48
N ASN A 63 -4.67 -23.99 13.68
CA ASN A 63 -5.51 -24.82 14.54
C ASN A 63 -6.70 -24.02 15.11
N ASP A 64 -7.74 -23.80 14.30
CA ASP A 64 -9.07 -23.49 14.80
C ASP A 64 -9.78 -24.80 15.22
N PRO A 65 -10.08 -25.02 16.51
CA PRO A 65 -10.62 -26.28 17.03
C PRO A 65 -12.11 -26.51 16.74
N GLY A 66 -12.80 -25.57 16.07
CA GLY A 66 -14.27 -25.61 15.91
C GLY A 66 -14.84 -26.42 14.74
N LEU A 67 -14.05 -26.79 13.72
CA LEU A 67 -14.52 -27.56 12.55
C LEU A 67 -13.54 -28.65 12.15
N SER A 68 -14.03 -29.86 11.84
CA SER A 68 -13.18 -30.93 11.32
C SER A 68 -12.48 -30.51 10.01
N ASP A 69 -11.18 -30.83 9.88
CA ASP A 69 -10.36 -30.51 8.69
C ASP A 69 -11.00 -30.95 7.37
N HIS A 70 -11.74 -32.05 7.42
CA HIS A 70 -12.44 -32.61 6.28
C HIS A 70 -13.67 -31.79 5.85
N ALA A 71 -14.33 -31.07 6.77
CA ALA A 71 -15.46 -30.19 6.47
C ALA A 71 -15.00 -28.82 5.94
N ARG A 72 -13.87 -28.29 6.43
CA ARG A 72 -13.23 -27.07 5.90
C ARG A 72 -12.75 -27.25 4.46
N ARG A 73 -12.08 -28.37 4.15
CA ARG A 73 -11.58 -28.68 2.79
C ARG A 73 -12.66 -28.84 1.72
N LYS A 74 -13.89 -29.23 2.09
CA LYS A 74 -15.04 -29.33 1.16
C LYS A 74 -15.72 -27.99 0.86
N ARG A 75 -15.36 -26.90 1.55
CA ARG A 75 -15.95 -25.56 1.36
C ARG A 75 -14.97 -24.50 0.84
N SER A 76 -13.73 -24.88 0.49
CA SER A 76 -12.74 -23.90 0.02
C SER A 76 -13.11 -23.31 -1.35
N LYS A 77 -12.64 -22.08 -1.60
CA LYS A 77 -12.79 -21.38 -2.88
C LYS A 77 -12.33 -22.23 -4.07
N LEU A 78 -11.20 -22.93 -3.91
CA LEU A 78 -10.68 -23.87 -4.91
C LEU A 78 -11.65 -25.05 -5.15
N HIS A 79 -12.18 -25.63 -4.08
CA HIS A 79 -13.09 -26.76 -4.19
C HIS A 79 -14.33 -26.40 -5.01
N GLN A 80 -14.96 -25.27 -4.70
CA GLN A 80 -16.12 -24.77 -5.45
C GLN A 80 -15.79 -24.48 -6.91
N TYR A 81 -14.65 -23.86 -7.18
CA TYR A 81 -14.21 -23.57 -8.55
C TYR A 81 -14.00 -24.84 -9.36
N LEU A 82 -13.30 -25.83 -8.79
CA LEU A 82 -12.98 -27.08 -9.48
C LEU A 82 -14.21 -27.97 -9.68
N LEU A 83 -15.18 -27.95 -8.77
CA LEU A 83 -16.49 -28.59 -8.95
C LEU A 83 -17.22 -28.06 -10.18
N SER A 84 -17.22 -26.73 -10.34
CA SER A 84 -17.85 -26.07 -11.49
C SER A 84 -17.02 -26.16 -12.77
N ASN A 85 -15.74 -26.54 -12.70
CA ASN A 85 -14.79 -26.55 -13.83
C ASN A 85 -14.00 -27.86 -13.90
N ARG A 86 -14.70 -28.99 -14.10
CA ARG A 86 -14.09 -30.33 -14.06
C ARG A 86 -12.85 -30.51 -14.95
N PHE A 87 -12.87 -30.01 -16.19
CA PHE A 87 -11.73 -30.10 -17.12
C PHE A 87 -10.50 -29.34 -16.61
N LYS A 88 -10.72 -28.20 -15.93
CA LYS A 88 -9.63 -27.45 -15.30
C LYS A 88 -9.06 -28.18 -14.10
N ALA A 89 -9.88 -28.92 -13.35
CA ALA A 89 -9.40 -29.74 -12.22
C ALA A 89 -8.41 -30.82 -12.66
N GLU A 90 -8.69 -31.51 -13.76
CA GLU A 90 -7.76 -32.48 -14.34
C GLU A 90 -6.47 -31.80 -14.83
N GLY A 91 -6.59 -30.64 -15.49
CA GLY A 91 -5.45 -29.82 -15.89
C GLY A 91 -4.57 -29.44 -14.69
N VAL A 92 -5.16 -28.92 -13.61
CA VAL A 92 -4.43 -28.52 -12.40
C VAL A 92 -3.71 -29.71 -11.78
N PHE A 93 -4.40 -30.85 -11.66
CA PHE A 93 -3.80 -32.08 -11.15
C PHE A 93 -2.60 -32.54 -11.98
N LYS A 94 -2.73 -32.57 -13.31
CA LYS A 94 -1.65 -32.94 -14.24
C LYS A 94 -0.46 -31.99 -14.12
N THR A 95 -0.71 -30.67 -14.07
CA THR A 95 0.34 -29.67 -13.96
C THR A 95 1.07 -29.76 -12.62
N LEU A 96 0.37 -29.92 -11.50
CA LEU A 96 1.01 -30.11 -10.19
C LEU A 96 1.78 -31.43 -10.11
N SER A 97 1.28 -32.51 -10.72
CA SER A 97 2.00 -33.79 -10.79
C SER A 97 3.29 -33.68 -11.60
N ALA A 98 3.24 -32.98 -12.74
CA ALA A 98 4.41 -32.72 -13.57
C ALA A 98 5.43 -31.81 -12.85
N LEU A 99 4.95 -30.79 -12.14
CA LEU A 99 5.78 -29.91 -11.32
C LEU A 99 6.46 -30.69 -10.19
N ALA A 100 5.70 -31.54 -9.48
CA ALA A 100 6.23 -32.44 -8.46
C ALA A 100 7.32 -33.34 -9.04
N ASP A 101 7.07 -34.01 -10.16
CA ASP A 101 8.04 -34.87 -10.84
C ASP A 101 9.31 -34.12 -11.23
N THR A 102 9.19 -32.91 -11.78
CA THR A 102 10.34 -32.05 -12.10
C THR A 102 11.19 -31.75 -10.86
N LEU A 103 10.56 -31.52 -9.70
CA LEU A 103 11.26 -31.18 -8.46
C LEU A 103 11.79 -32.39 -7.69
N CYS A 104 11.14 -33.56 -7.80
CA CYS A 104 11.41 -34.70 -6.92
C CYS A 104 11.97 -35.95 -7.60
N ASN A 105 11.96 -36.02 -8.93
CA ASN A 105 12.50 -37.16 -9.68
C ASN A 105 14.04 -37.12 -9.67
N ARG A 106 14.64 -38.07 -8.94
CA ARG A 106 16.09 -38.13 -8.72
C ARG A 106 16.88 -38.24 -10.02
N GLU A 107 16.42 -39.08 -10.95
CA GLU A 107 17.10 -39.26 -12.23
C GLU A 107 17.11 -37.96 -13.05
N LYS A 108 15.98 -37.25 -13.10
CA LYS A 108 15.89 -35.95 -13.77
C LYS A 108 16.78 -34.91 -13.12
N LEU A 109 16.75 -34.80 -11.79
CA LEU A 109 17.61 -33.87 -11.04
C LEU A 109 19.09 -34.09 -11.39
N ILE A 110 19.55 -35.33 -11.42
CA ILE A 110 20.96 -35.62 -11.71
C ILE A 110 21.28 -35.45 -13.21
N LYS A 111 20.53 -36.13 -14.10
CA LYS A 111 20.89 -36.24 -15.52
C LYS A 111 20.53 -34.98 -16.32
N ARG A 112 19.31 -34.46 -16.13
CA ARG A 112 18.72 -33.36 -16.90
C ARG A 112 19.04 -32.00 -16.29
N TYR A 113 18.99 -31.88 -14.96
CA TYR A 113 19.12 -30.60 -14.26
C TYR A 113 20.47 -30.36 -13.58
N GLY A 114 21.38 -31.35 -13.58
CA GLY A 114 22.78 -31.14 -13.21
C GLY A 114 23.05 -31.08 -11.71
N PHE A 115 22.22 -31.74 -10.89
CA PHE A 115 22.44 -31.84 -9.45
C PHE A 115 23.40 -32.99 -9.09
N GLN A 116 24.18 -32.77 -8.04
CA GLN A 116 24.92 -33.81 -7.33
C GLN A 116 24.24 -34.04 -5.99
N LEU A 117 23.77 -35.27 -5.73
CA LEU A 117 23.06 -35.64 -4.50
C LEU A 117 23.91 -36.60 -3.67
N GLN A 118 24.10 -36.28 -2.39
CA GLN A 118 24.87 -37.07 -1.42
C GLN A 118 24.00 -37.45 -0.22
N LEU A 119 24.15 -38.68 0.28
CA LEU A 119 23.38 -39.14 1.44
C LEU A 119 23.96 -38.56 2.74
N THR A 120 23.09 -38.11 3.64
CA THR A 120 23.52 -37.42 4.86
C THR A 120 23.75 -38.37 6.05
N GLN A 121 23.17 -39.57 6.08
CA GLN A 121 23.32 -40.59 7.15
C GLN A 121 23.12 -42.05 6.65
N THR A 122 23.75 -43.03 7.31
CA THR A 122 23.62 -44.48 7.07
C THR A 122 22.24 -45.01 7.49
N ILE A 123 21.60 -45.77 6.61
CA ILE A 123 20.31 -46.43 6.89
C ILE A 123 20.57 -47.68 7.75
N GLN A 124 19.97 -47.76 8.94
CA GLN A 124 19.67 -49.05 9.57
C GLN A 124 18.36 -49.56 8.96
N ASP A 125 18.49 -50.70 8.28
CA ASP A 125 17.48 -51.61 7.74
C ASP A 125 16.41 -51.11 6.76
N GLY A 126 16.46 -51.69 5.55
CA GLY A 126 15.51 -52.77 5.27
C GLY A 126 14.23 -52.44 4.51
N SER A 127 14.29 -51.71 3.39
CA SER A 127 13.36 -51.95 2.27
C SER A 127 13.93 -51.43 0.95
N GLN A 128 14.00 -52.33 -0.02
CA GLN A 128 14.60 -52.18 -1.35
C GLN A 128 13.80 -51.29 -2.31
N SER A 129 14.54 -50.69 -3.24
CA SER A 129 14.19 -50.35 -4.63
C SER A 129 12.91 -49.53 -4.87
N THR A 130 13.06 -48.22 -5.01
CA THR A 130 12.06 -47.37 -5.68
C THR A 130 12.32 -47.41 -7.18
N TYR A 131 11.37 -47.95 -7.95
CA TYR A 131 11.32 -47.73 -9.39
C TYR A 131 11.05 -46.23 -9.63
N ASP A 132 11.94 -45.52 -10.34
CA ASP A 132 11.74 -44.12 -10.76
C ASP A 132 10.59 -44.06 -11.80
N VAL A 133 9.33 -44.12 -11.35
CA VAL A 133 8.15 -44.06 -12.22
C VAL A 133 7.95 -42.63 -12.73
N HIS A 134 7.86 -42.42 -14.04
CA HIS A 134 7.58 -41.09 -14.56
C HIS A 134 6.12 -40.69 -14.23
N LEU A 135 5.89 -39.60 -13.48
CA LEU A 135 4.52 -39.18 -13.09
C LEU A 135 3.77 -38.39 -14.18
N LEU A 136 4.21 -38.46 -15.45
CA LEU A 136 3.45 -37.86 -16.54
C LEU A 136 2.28 -38.79 -16.84
N ILE A 137 1.07 -38.36 -16.51
CA ILE A 137 -0.14 -39.15 -16.75
C ILE A 137 -0.91 -38.49 -17.91
N PRO A 138 -0.81 -39.03 -19.14
CA PRO A 138 -1.48 -38.47 -20.32
C PRO A 138 -3.00 -38.43 -20.12
N ASP A 139 -3.57 -39.43 -19.44
CA ASP A 139 -5.01 -39.63 -19.22
C ASP A 139 -5.34 -39.75 -17.72
N ALA A 140 -5.00 -38.74 -16.92
CA ALA A 140 -5.18 -38.76 -15.46
C ALA A 140 -6.67 -38.88 -15.08
N LYS A 141 -7.03 -40.02 -14.49
CA LYS A 141 -8.34 -40.30 -13.93
C LYS A 141 -8.33 -40.05 -12.43
N ILE A 142 -9.52 -39.89 -11.85
CA ILE A 142 -9.70 -39.66 -10.41
C ILE A 142 -9.08 -40.78 -9.55
N GLU A 143 -8.95 -41.99 -10.10
CA GLU A 143 -8.32 -43.15 -9.44
C GLU A 143 -6.79 -43.01 -9.28
N ASP A 144 -6.15 -42.13 -10.07
CA ASP A 144 -4.70 -41.95 -10.07
C ASP A 144 -4.21 -40.99 -8.95
N VAL A 145 -5.13 -40.29 -8.29
CA VAL A 145 -4.82 -39.20 -7.34
C VAL A 145 -4.03 -39.68 -6.12
N GLU A 146 -4.55 -40.69 -5.42
CA GLU A 146 -3.91 -41.25 -4.22
C GLU A 146 -2.55 -41.92 -4.52
N PRO A 147 -2.43 -42.80 -5.54
CA PRO A 147 -1.15 -43.38 -5.92
C PRO A 147 -0.06 -42.35 -6.24
N VAL A 148 -0.40 -41.30 -7.01
CA VAL A 148 0.54 -40.23 -7.37
C VAL A 148 0.99 -39.46 -6.15
N LEU A 149 0.04 -39.08 -5.29
CA LEU A 149 0.31 -38.30 -4.10
C LEU A 149 1.14 -39.09 -3.07
N HIS A 150 0.88 -40.39 -2.93
CA HIS A 150 1.73 -41.29 -2.14
C HIS A 150 3.16 -41.36 -2.69
N GLU A 151 3.32 -41.52 -4.00
CA GLU A 151 4.64 -41.58 -4.64
C GLU A 151 5.42 -40.26 -4.49
N VAL A 152 4.78 -39.11 -4.69
CA VAL A 152 5.40 -37.79 -4.49
C VAL A 152 5.88 -37.62 -3.04
N ARG A 153 5.05 -38.01 -2.05
CA ARG A 153 5.44 -37.95 -0.63
C ARG A 153 6.63 -38.86 -0.32
N ASN A 154 6.66 -40.06 -0.89
CA ASN A 154 7.79 -40.98 -0.73
C ASN A 154 9.08 -40.38 -1.30
N ARG A 155 9.04 -39.81 -2.51
CA ARG A 155 10.19 -39.12 -3.12
C ARG A 155 10.67 -37.94 -2.30
N LEU A 156 9.75 -37.10 -1.82
CA LEU A 156 10.07 -35.96 -0.96
C LEU A 156 10.75 -36.42 0.35
N SER A 157 10.24 -37.46 0.99
CA SER A 157 10.86 -38.04 2.20
C SER A 157 12.30 -38.53 1.93
N MET A 158 12.56 -39.09 0.75
CA MET A 158 13.91 -39.49 0.37
C MET A 158 14.81 -38.29 0.05
N LEU A 159 14.29 -37.26 -0.63
CA LEU A 159 15.03 -36.01 -0.89
C LEU A 159 15.46 -35.32 0.40
N LYS A 160 14.58 -35.23 1.40
CA LYS A 160 14.91 -34.61 2.70
C LYS A 160 16.10 -35.27 3.42
N LYS A 161 16.52 -36.50 3.03
CA LYS A 161 17.69 -37.21 3.56
C LYS A 161 18.99 -36.91 2.80
N LEU A 162 18.91 -36.18 1.68
CA LEU A 162 20.02 -35.88 0.78
C LEU A 162 20.56 -34.46 1.00
N LYS A 163 21.87 -34.29 0.84
CA LYS A 163 22.50 -33.00 0.54
C LYS A 163 22.65 -32.85 -0.95
N TRP A 164 22.58 -31.62 -1.45
CA TRP A 164 22.69 -31.34 -2.87
C TRP A 164 23.78 -30.28 -3.14
N ALA A 165 24.38 -30.36 -4.33
CA ALA A 165 25.26 -29.34 -4.88
C ALA A 165 24.99 -29.18 -6.37
N LEU A 166 25.21 -27.99 -6.91
CA LEU A 166 25.01 -27.73 -8.34
C LEU A 166 26.30 -28.02 -9.13
N LYS A 167 26.21 -28.94 -10.10
CA LYS A 167 27.35 -29.32 -10.95
C LYS A 167 27.35 -28.59 -12.29
N ASP A 168 26.18 -28.31 -12.86
CA ASP A 168 26.03 -27.75 -14.21
C ASP A 168 25.00 -26.61 -14.22
N LYS A 169 25.49 -25.38 -14.41
CA LYS A 169 24.67 -24.16 -14.39
C LYS A 169 23.71 -24.09 -15.58
N GLU A 170 24.11 -24.55 -16.77
CA GLU A 170 23.25 -24.51 -17.96
C GLU A 170 22.12 -25.55 -17.87
N LYS A 171 22.39 -26.70 -17.26
CA LYS A 171 21.33 -27.67 -16.94
C LYS A 171 20.37 -27.17 -15.87
N PHE A 172 20.84 -26.38 -14.90
CA PHE A 172 19.96 -25.76 -13.91
C PHE A 172 19.00 -24.75 -14.53
N LYS A 173 19.44 -23.93 -15.50
CA LYS A 173 18.54 -23.04 -16.24
C LYS A 173 17.39 -23.79 -16.91
N LYS A 174 17.63 -25.04 -17.36
CA LYS A 174 16.56 -25.91 -17.89
C LYS A 174 15.54 -26.31 -16.81
N LEU A 175 15.96 -26.51 -15.57
CA LEU A 175 15.04 -26.71 -14.45
C LEU A 175 14.13 -25.50 -14.30
N ILE A 176 14.71 -24.30 -14.25
CA ILE A 176 13.92 -23.08 -14.07
C ILE A 176 12.95 -22.85 -15.24
N ALA A 177 13.39 -23.09 -16.47
CA ALA A 177 12.52 -23.01 -17.64
C ALA A 177 11.34 -24.00 -17.57
N ASP A 178 11.61 -25.25 -17.17
CA ASP A 178 10.55 -26.26 -16.99
C ASP A 178 9.59 -25.85 -15.85
N LEU A 179 10.09 -25.36 -14.71
CA LEU A 179 9.26 -24.87 -13.60
C LEU A 179 8.40 -23.66 -13.98
N ARG A 180 8.94 -22.75 -14.79
CA ARG A 180 8.20 -21.59 -15.33
C ARG A 180 7.06 -22.02 -16.25
N SER A 181 7.31 -22.99 -17.12
CA SER A 181 6.29 -23.56 -17.99
C SER A 181 5.13 -24.18 -17.19
N HIS A 182 5.45 -24.88 -16.10
CA HIS A 182 4.44 -25.44 -15.20
C HIS A 182 3.66 -24.35 -14.46
N SER A 183 4.33 -23.32 -13.95
CA SER A 183 3.67 -22.22 -13.23
C SER A 183 2.76 -21.39 -14.15
N GLU A 184 3.18 -21.13 -15.39
CA GLU A 184 2.34 -20.51 -16.40
C GLU A 184 1.10 -21.35 -16.72
N SER A 185 1.27 -22.67 -16.83
CA SER A 185 0.16 -23.60 -17.05
C SER A 185 -0.85 -23.55 -15.90
N LEU A 186 -0.40 -23.47 -14.64
CA LEU A 186 -1.28 -23.28 -13.47
C LEU A 186 -2.03 -21.94 -13.52
N TYR A 187 -1.35 -20.87 -13.92
CA TYR A 187 -1.94 -19.54 -14.07
C TYR A 187 -3.05 -19.54 -15.14
N ARG A 188 -2.82 -20.16 -16.31
CA ARG A 188 -3.83 -20.28 -17.38
C ARG A 188 -5.09 -21.05 -16.95
N LEU A 189 -5.00 -21.88 -15.92
CA LEU A 189 -6.12 -22.66 -15.38
C LEU A 189 -6.94 -21.87 -14.33
N CYS A 190 -6.48 -20.69 -13.92
CA CYS A 190 -7.19 -19.81 -13.00
C CYS A 190 -8.27 -18.97 -13.72
N PRO A 191 -9.27 -18.44 -12.98
CA PRO A 191 -10.18 -17.44 -13.54
C PRO A 191 -9.44 -16.11 -13.75
N GLU A 192 -9.94 -15.27 -14.67
CA GLU A 192 -9.27 -14.01 -15.04
C GLU A 192 -9.09 -13.04 -13.87
N ASN A 193 -10.05 -13.01 -12.95
CA ASN A 193 -9.98 -12.16 -11.76
C ASN A 193 -8.95 -12.64 -10.70
N ALA A 194 -8.31 -13.79 -10.91
CA ALA A 194 -7.27 -14.28 -10.00
C ALA A 194 -5.92 -13.57 -10.17
N PHE A 195 -5.59 -13.18 -11.41
CA PHE A 195 -4.24 -12.79 -11.80
C PHE A 195 -3.71 -11.62 -10.98
N GLU A 196 -4.52 -10.59 -10.78
CA GLU A 196 -4.11 -9.40 -10.06
C GLU A 196 -3.73 -9.72 -8.61
N SER A 197 -4.60 -10.46 -7.91
CA SER A 197 -4.37 -10.86 -6.52
C SER A 197 -3.12 -11.70 -6.36
N MET A 198 -2.87 -12.62 -7.30
CA MET A 198 -1.66 -13.44 -7.30
C MET A 198 -0.41 -12.60 -7.58
N ASN A 199 -0.46 -11.64 -8.51
CA ASN A 199 0.67 -10.78 -8.85
C ASN A 199 1.08 -9.87 -7.69
N ILE A 200 0.10 -9.33 -6.95
CA ILE A 200 0.37 -8.51 -5.77
C ILE A 200 0.95 -9.36 -4.65
N TYR A 201 0.36 -10.52 -4.36
CA TYR A 201 0.89 -11.43 -3.35
C TYR A 201 2.32 -11.90 -3.69
N LEU A 202 2.57 -12.27 -4.95
CA LEU A 202 3.92 -12.61 -5.44
C LEU A 202 4.91 -11.49 -5.12
N THR A 203 4.54 -10.25 -5.42
CA THR A 203 5.37 -9.07 -5.14
C THR A 203 5.64 -8.93 -3.64
N MET A 204 4.61 -9.05 -2.81
CA MET A 204 4.72 -8.97 -1.35
C MET A 204 5.62 -10.07 -0.78
N GLU A 205 5.45 -11.32 -1.22
CA GLU A 205 6.21 -12.47 -0.74
C GLU A 205 7.68 -12.39 -1.15
N CYS A 206 7.97 -12.05 -2.41
CA CYS A 206 9.34 -11.88 -2.90
C CYS A 206 10.10 -10.76 -2.16
N LEU A 207 9.42 -9.67 -1.82
CA LEU A 207 10.06 -8.50 -1.21
C LEU A 207 10.10 -8.54 0.31
N ALA A 208 9.35 -9.43 0.96
CA ALA A 208 9.20 -9.45 2.41
C ALA A 208 10.50 -9.64 3.20
N ARG A 209 11.46 -10.41 2.66
CA ARG A 209 12.70 -10.78 3.36
C ARG A 209 13.94 -10.12 2.79
N GLN A 210 13.80 -9.34 1.72
CA GLN A 210 14.92 -8.70 1.05
C GLN A 210 14.98 -7.22 1.44
N GLU A 211 16.04 -6.87 2.17
CA GLU A 211 16.29 -5.49 2.60
C GLU A 211 17.56 -4.90 1.97
N SER A 212 18.43 -5.72 1.37
CA SER A 212 19.63 -5.23 0.71
C SER A 212 19.27 -4.46 -0.57
N PRO A 213 19.70 -3.18 -0.75
CA PRO A 213 19.46 -2.42 -1.98
C PRO A 213 20.00 -3.12 -3.23
N ASP A 214 21.14 -3.80 -3.13
CA ASP A 214 21.73 -4.52 -4.26
C ASP A 214 20.96 -5.80 -4.58
N GLY A 215 20.48 -6.50 -3.55
CA GLY A 215 19.58 -7.65 -3.72
C GLY A 215 18.26 -7.26 -4.39
N LEU A 216 17.69 -6.11 -4.01
CA LEU A 216 16.44 -5.59 -4.59
C LEU A 216 16.61 -5.13 -6.04
N LYS A 217 17.70 -4.42 -6.36
CA LYS A 217 18.03 -4.07 -7.76
C LYS A 217 18.18 -5.32 -8.60
N TRP A 218 18.86 -6.33 -8.06
CA TRP A 218 19.04 -7.59 -8.76
C TRP A 218 17.69 -8.29 -9.02
N THR A 219 16.81 -8.37 -8.03
CA THR A 219 15.43 -8.88 -8.21
C THR A 219 14.69 -8.09 -9.28
N SER A 220 14.84 -6.76 -9.31
CA SER A 220 14.24 -5.92 -10.34
C SER A 220 14.75 -6.23 -11.74
N THR A 221 16.06 -6.37 -11.91
CA THR A 221 16.67 -6.70 -13.20
C THR A 221 16.18 -8.06 -13.69
N LEU A 222 16.23 -9.09 -12.84
CA LEU A 222 15.78 -10.43 -13.20
C LEU A 222 14.29 -10.45 -13.59
N ALA A 223 13.44 -9.80 -12.81
CA ALA A 223 12.01 -9.71 -13.12
C ALA A 223 11.77 -8.96 -14.45
N THR A 224 12.55 -7.91 -14.74
CA THR A 224 12.46 -7.19 -16.04
C THR A 224 12.86 -8.10 -17.21
N GLU A 225 13.92 -8.88 -17.06
CA GLU A 225 14.36 -9.85 -18.07
C GLU A 225 13.27 -10.90 -18.34
N HIS A 226 12.63 -11.43 -17.28
CA HIS A 226 11.50 -12.36 -17.45
C HIS A 226 10.31 -11.73 -18.15
N ALA A 227 9.94 -10.50 -17.79
CA ALA A 227 8.87 -9.78 -18.47
C ALA A 227 9.14 -9.59 -19.98
N GLN A 228 10.41 -9.47 -20.39
CA GLN A 228 10.81 -9.35 -21.79
C GLN A 228 10.83 -10.66 -22.55
N ILE A 229 11.23 -11.76 -21.90
CA ILE A 229 11.19 -13.12 -22.52
C ILE A 229 9.73 -13.51 -22.80
N ASP A 230 8.84 -13.14 -21.89
CA ASP A 230 7.47 -13.64 -21.84
C ASP A 230 6.47 -12.60 -22.41
N GLN A 231 6.77 -11.97 -23.55
CA GLN A 231 5.96 -10.86 -24.11
C GLN A 231 4.46 -11.17 -24.28
N GLN A 232 4.11 -12.44 -24.52
CA GLN A 232 2.74 -12.93 -24.71
C GLN A 232 2.18 -13.67 -23.46
N SER A 233 2.96 -13.82 -22.39
CA SER A 233 2.53 -14.57 -21.20
C SER A 233 1.67 -13.72 -20.27
N LEU A 234 0.71 -14.37 -19.61
CA LEU A 234 -0.12 -13.77 -18.56
C LEU A 234 0.67 -13.44 -17.29
N VAL A 235 1.82 -14.10 -17.07
CA VAL A 235 2.68 -13.88 -15.88
C VAL A 235 3.54 -12.62 -16.04
N ARG A 236 3.67 -12.08 -17.26
CA ARG A 236 4.44 -10.88 -17.56
C ARG A 236 4.09 -9.70 -16.65
N GLN A 237 2.80 -9.45 -16.44
CA GLN A 237 2.34 -8.34 -15.59
C GLN A 237 2.82 -8.50 -14.15
N GLY A 238 2.87 -9.73 -13.63
CA GLY A 238 3.40 -10.03 -12.30
C GLY A 238 4.90 -9.72 -12.20
N TYR A 239 5.68 -10.03 -13.24
CA TYR A 239 7.10 -9.67 -13.29
C TYR A 239 7.32 -8.16 -13.42
N GLU A 240 6.56 -7.46 -14.26
CA GLU A 240 6.65 -5.99 -14.39
C GLU A 240 6.32 -5.29 -13.05
N LEU A 241 5.31 -5.79 -12.34
CA LEU A 241 4.91 -5.31 -11.02
C LEU A 241 5.99 -5.56 -9.96
N LEU A 242 6.56 -6.77 -9.94
CA LEU A 242 7.66 -7.13 -9.05
C LEU A 242 8.88 -6.25 -9.32
N ALA A 243 9.25 -6.05 -10.59
CA ALA A 243 10.42 -5.25 -10.97
C ALA A 243 10.30 -3.80 -10.51
N SER A 244 9.19 -3.15 -10.85
CA SER A 244 8.94 -1.76 -10.49
C SER A 244 8.84 -1.55 -8.98
N THR A 245 8.21 -2.48 -8.25
CA THR A 245 8.12 -2.41 -6.78
C THR A 245 9.46 -2.70 -6.09
N ALA A 246 10.25 -3.64 -6.62
CA ALA A 246 11.62 -3.91 -6.16
C ALA A 246 12.54 -2.68 -6.37
N THR A 247 12.41 -1.99 -7.51
CA THR A 247 13.11 -0.73 -7.77
C THR A 247 12.75 0.33 -6.74
N LEU A 248 11.45 0.49 -6.44
CA LEU A 248 11.00 1.42 -5.41
C LEU A 248 11.56 1.05 -4.04
N LYS A 249 11.45 -0.22 -3.62
CA LYS A 249 12.02 -0.69 -2.34
C LYS A 249 13.53 -0.46 -2.26
N ALA A 250 14.26 -0.68 -3.35
CA ALA A 250 15.69 -0.40 -3.41
C ALA A 250 16.00 1.09 -3.19
N SER A 251 15.18 1.98 -3.75
CA SER A 251 15.26 3.43 -3.54
C SER A 251 14.98 3.80 -2.08
N VAL A 252 13.90 3.26 -1.49
CA VAL A 252 13.54 3.44 -0.08
C VAL A 252 14.71 3.04 0.82
N ASN A 253 15.26 1.83 0.62
CA ASN A 253 16.32 1.31 1.47
C ASN A 253 17.65 2.05 1.28
N LYS A 254 17.93 2.56 0.08
CA LYS A 254 19.10 3.41 -0.18
C LYS A 254 19.02 4.76 0.54
N ASN A 255 17.82 5.32 0.68
CA ASN A 255 17.61 6.63 1.30
C ASN A 255 17.26 6.56 2.80
N ARG A 256 17.05 5.35 3.37
CA ARG A 256 16.65 5.13 4.77
C ARG A 256 17.59 5.77 5.81
N ASP A 257 18.90 5.64 5.62
CA ASP A 257 19.93 6.09 6.57
C ASP A 257 20.74 7.30 6.07
N ARG A 258 20.29 7.99 5.02
CA ARG A 258 20.89 9.25 4.61
C ARG A 258 20.64 10.32 5.69
N LYS A 259 21.46 10.31 6.73
CA LYS A 259 21.73 11.52 7.52
C LYS A 259 22.22 12.54 6.53
N GLU A 260 21.66 13.75 6.59
CA GLU A 260 22.08 14.88 5.79
C GLU A 260 23.61 14.90 5.74
N VAL A 261 24.17 14.46 4.61
CA VAL A 261 25.53 14.85 4.25
C VAL A 261 25.35 16.33 4.01
N ASN A 262 25.87 17.13 4.95
CA ASN A 262 25.99 18.57 4.80
C ASN A 262 26.27 18.89 3.34
N ASP A 263 25.46 19.79 2.79
CA ASP A 263 25.85 20.59 1.64
C ASP A 263 26.04 19.82 0.33
N ARG A 264 24.99 19.10 -0.12
CA ARG A 264 24.58 19.37 -1.49
C ARG A 264 23.69 20.60 -1.43
N SER A 265 24.32 21.77 -1.54
CA SER A 265 23.65 22.90 -2.14
C SER A 265 22.86 22.38 -3.35
N LEU A 266 21.53 22.34 -3.22
CA LEU A 266 20.72 22.67 -4.39
C LEU A 266 21.38 23.93 -4.94
N PRO A 267 21.75 23.96 -6.24
CA PRO A 267 22.64 24.99 -6.74
C PRO A 267 22.24 26.35 -6.18
N SER A 268 23.05 26.89 -5.26
CA SER A 268 23.10 28.34 -5.05
C SER A 268 23.90 28.88 -6.22
N ILE A 269 23.46 28.55 -7.42
CA ILE A 269 23.88 29.30 -8.57
C ILE A 269 23.02 30.55 -8.52
N ASP A 270 23.62 31.70 -8.76
CA ASP A 270 22.94 32.95 -9.10
C ASP A 270 22.12 32.82 -10.41
N GLU A 271 21.48 31.67 -10.65
CA GLU A 271 20.69 31.29 -11.81
C GLU A 271 19.22 31.60 -11.51
N ILE A 272 18.69 32.58 -12.23
CA ILE A 272 17.29 32.77 -12.62
C ILE A 272 16.33 31.91 -11.77
N LYS A 273 15.71 32.49 -10.73
CA LYS A 273 14.59 31.84 -10.03
C LYS A 273 13.61 31.36 -11.11
N PRO A 274 13.38 30.04 -11.28
CA PRO A 274 12.46 29.56 -12.29
C PRO A 274 11.10 30.22 -12.05
N GLU A 275 10.58 30.89 -13.08
CA GLU A 275 9.38 31.72 -12.95
C GLU A 275 8.17 30.80 -12.71
N MET A 276 7.74 30.70 -11.45
CA MET A 276 6.55 29.95 -11.08
C MET A 276 5.34 30.88 -11.02
N ARG A 277 4.39 30.68 -11.94
CA ARG A 277 3.14 31.46 -11.98
C ARG A 277 1.96 30.59 -11.54
N TYR A 278 1.43 30.86 -10.35
CA TYR A 278 0.26 30.13 -9.84
C TYR A 278 -0.99 30.44 -10.67
N LEU A 279 -1.71 29.38 -11.05
CA LEU A 279 -2.95 29.44 -11.83
C LEU A 279 -4.20 29.19 -10.96
N GLY A 280 -3.99 28.77 -9.70
CA GLY A 280 -5.02 28.48 -8.71
C GLY A 280 -5.44 27.00 -8.68
N LYS A 281 -6.15 26.60 -7.62
CA LYS A 281 -6.58 25.20 -7.36
C LYS A 281 -5.43 24.18 -7.45
N GLY A 282 -4.26 24.55 -6.93
CA GLY A 282 -3.05 23.72 -6.94
C GLY A 282 -2.36 23.62 -8.30
N LEU A 283 -2.77 24.37 -9.32
CA LEU A 283 -2.06 24.42 -10.60
C LEU A 283 -1.08 25.60 -10.67
N ALA A 284 0.06 25.39 -11.31
CA ALA A 284 1.03 26.42 -11.62
C ALA A 284 1.66 26.20 -12.99
N LEU A 285 2.16 27.28 -13.59
CA LEU A 285 3.05 27.24 -14.74
C LEU A 285 4.49 27.26 -14.22
N PHE A 286 5.29 26.27 -14.63
CA PHE A 286 6.68 26.10 -14.28
C PHE A 286 7.45 25.66 -15.53
N GLU A 287 8.44 26.43 -15.98
CA GLU A 287 9.23 26.14 -17.20
C GLU A 287 8.37 25.81 -18.42
N GLU A 288 7.35 26.64 -18.68
CA GLU A 288 6.36 26.46 -19.77
C GLU A 288 5.48 25.19 -19.66
N GLN A 289 5.61 24.41 -18.58
CA GLN A 289 4.78 23.24 -18.31
C GLN A 289 3.77 23.54 -17.20
N VAL A 290 2.56 23.01 -17.35
CA VAL A 290 1.54 23.09 -16.31
C VAL A 290 1.75 21.93 -15.35
N VAL A 291 1.96 22.27 -14.08
CA VAL A 291 2.22 21.31 -13.01
C VAL A 291 1.15 21.41 -11.93
N TYR A 292 0.96 20.31 -11.20
CA TYR A 292 0.22 20.31 -9.94
C TYR A 292 1.19 20.52 -8.77
N VAL A 293 0.80 21.32 -7.79
CA VAL A 293 1.65 21.73 -6.66
C VAL A 293 1.02 21.27 -5.35
N GLU A 294 1.71 20.38 -4.62
CA GLU A 294 1.43 20.15 -3.19
C GLU A 294 2.42 20.93 -2.35
N MET A 295 1.92 21.67 -1.36
CA MET A 295 2.74 22.45 -0.44
C MET A 295 2.57 21.90 0.98
N ARG A 296 3.68 21.77 1.73
CA ARG A 296 3.68 21.34 3.13
C ARG A 296 4.50 22.28 4.00
N ASP A 297 3.87 22.73 5.07
CA ASP A 297 4.52 23.47 6.16
C ASP A 297 5.41 22.50 6.96
N TYR A 298 6.71 22.83 7.06
CA TYR A 298 7.66 22.08 7.87
C TYR A 298 8.04 22.80 9.17
N ARG A 299 7.38 23.91 9.52
CA ARG A 299 7.69 24.64 10.76
C ARG A 299 7.09 23.95 11.98
N GLY A 300 7.87 23.94 13.06
CA GLY A 300 7.46 23.40 14.35
C GLY A 300 6.40 24.24 15.06
N PRO A 301 6.05 23.85 16.30
CA PRO A 301 5.13 24.61 17.12
C PRO A 301 5.66 26.03 17.36
N PRO A 302 4.78 27.04 17.45
CA PRO A 302 5.21 28.39 17.72
C PRO A 302 5.94 28.48 19.05
N LEU A 303 7.03 29.24 19.08
CA LEU A 303 7.77 29.50 20.30
C LEU A 303 6.92 30.26 21.30
N ASP A 304 7.20 30.04 22.58
CA ASP A 304 6.62 30.87 23.64
C ASP A 304 7.07 32.32 23.45
N PHE A 305 6.12 33.25 23.61
CA PHE A 305 6.42 34.67 23.56
C PHE A 305 7.51 35.03 24.57
N THR A 306 8.44 35.89 24.15
CA THR A 306 9.44 36.50 25.05
C THR A 306 8.74 37.28 26.16
N GLN A 307 9.44 37.58 27.26
CA GLN A 307 8.86 38.39 28.34
C GLN A 307 8.39 39.77 27.83
N GLU A 308 9.13 40.35 26.90
CA GLU A 308 8.79 41.62 26.25
C GLU A 308 7.51 41.50 25.40
N GLN A 309 7.41 40.48 24.55
CA GLN A 309 6.20 40.21 23.74
C GLN A 309 4.98 39.93 24.63
N LYS A 310 5.15 39.19 25.73
CA LYS A 310 4.09 38.96 26.73
C LYS A 310 3.63 40.27 27.37
N GLN A 311 4.56 41.18 27.66
CA GLN A 311 4.26 42.48 28.24
C GLN A 311 3.54 43.40 27.23
N ARG A 312 3.99 43.44 25.97
CA ARG A 312 3.29 44.17 24.89
C ARG A 312 1.86 43.63 24.68
N LEU A 313 1.67 42.31 24.63
CA LEU A 313 0.34 41.69 24.57
C LEU A 313 -0.55 42.06 25.77
N LYS A 314 0.03 42.13 26.97
CA LYS A 314 -0.69 42.53 28.19
C LYS A 314 -1.11 43.99 28.13
N ASN A 315 -0.24 44.87 27.61
CA ASN A 315 -0.53 46.29 27.42
C ASN A 315 -1.61 46.50 26.36
N ARG A 316 -1.53 45.80 25.22
CA ARG A 316 -2.55 45.82 24.16
C ARG A 316 -3.92 45.36 24.66
N ARG A 317 -3.99 44.24 25.39
CA ARG A 317 -5.24 43.76 26.01
C ARG A 317 -5.81 44.73 27.05
N LYS A 318 -4.97 45.49 27.75
CA LYS A 318 -5.41 46.56 28.67
C LYS A 318 -5.96 47.75 27.90
N ARG A 319 -5.30 48.17 26.81
CA ARG A 319 -5.75 49.25 25.91
C ARG A 319 -7.09 48.89 25.26
N GLU A 320 -7.23 47.68 24.72
CA GLU A 320 -8.49 47.18 24.13
C GLU A 320 -9.62 47.11 25.16
N ARG A 321 -9.35 46.66 26.39
CA ARG A 321 -10.34 46.69 27.49
C ARG A 321 -10.73 48.11 27.89
N PHE A 322 -9.77 49.02 27.94
CA PHE A 322 -10.04 50.42 28.24
C PHE A 322 -10.88 51.07 27.14
N LEU A 323 -10.51 50.90 25.87
CA LEU A 323 -11.25 51.39 24.71
C LEU A 323 -12.66 50.80 24.63
N SER A 324 -12.83 49.51 24.88
CA SER A 324 -14.15 48.88 24.89
C SER A 324 -15.05 49.34 26.05
N SER A 325 -14.46 49.74 27.18
CA SER A 325 -15.20 50.29 28.34
C SER A 325 -15.65 51.75 28.19
N LEU A 326 -15.19 52.47 27.15
CA LEU A 326 -15.55 53.88 26.93
C LEU A 326 -16.92 54.05 26.24
N PRO A 327 -17.71 55.07 26.64
CA PRO A 327 -18.95 55.43 25.95
C PRO A 327 -18.73 55.82 24.47
N PRO A 328 -19.70 55.61 23.57
CA PRO A 328 -19.54 55.83 22.13
C PRO A 328 -19.03 57.22 21.74
N HIS A 329 -19.49 58.27 22.44
CA HIS A 329 -19.11 59.65 22.15
C HIS A 329 -17.64 59.97 22.46
N ARG A 330 -16.98 59.25 23.38
CA ARG A 330 -15.55 59.42 23.68
C ARG A 330 -14.62 58.59 22.79
N LYS A 331 -15.15 57.62 22.02
CA LYS A 331 -14.35 56.81 21.09
C LYS A 331 -13.94 57.60 19.85
N LEU A 332 -14.75 58.57 19.40
CA LEU A 332 -14.42 59.42 18.25
C LEU A 332 -13.25 60.39 18.53
N ASP A 333 -13.16 60.97 19.72
CA ASP A 333 -12.07 61.90 20.09
C ASP A 333 -10.69 61.22 20.13
N LEU A 334 -10.62 59.95 20.56
CA LEU A 334 -9.36 59.20 20.64
C LEU A 334 -8.84 58.77 19.26
N SER A 335 -9.73 58.61 18.28
CA SER A 335 -9.33 58.25 16.91
C SER A 335 -8.50 59.32 16.20
N GLN A 336 -8.59 60.58 16.67
CA GLN A 336 -7.76 61.69 16.18
C GLN A 336 -6.42 61.81 16.92
N MET A 337 -6.27 61.23 18.13
CA MET A 337 -5.01 61.21 18.89
C MET A 337 -4.10 60.01 18.58
N ASP A 338 -4.63 58.92 18.02
CA ASP A 338 -3.85 57.73 17.68
C ASP A 338 -2.80 57.97 16.58
N GLN A 339 -2.79 59.13 15.91
CA GLN A 339 -1.74 59.51 14.94
C GLN A 339 -0.35 59.75 15.58
N TYR A 340 -0.24 59.84 16.91
CA TYR A 340 1.02 60.08 17.63
C TYR A 340 1.48 58.92 18.52
N SER A 341 0.84 57.75 18.43
CA SER A 341 1.30 56.51 19.08
C SER A 341 2.53 55.97 18.35
N SER A 342 3.59 55.63 19.09
CA SER A 342 4.79 54.94 18.57
C SER A 342 4.40 53.76 17.68
N SER A 343 4.98 53.70 16.48
CA SER A 343 4.76 52.65 15.47
C SER A 343 4.98 51.23 15.99
N ASP A 344 5.80 51.09 17.04
CA ASP A 344 6.29 49.79 17.53
C ASP A 344 5.27 49.01 18.36
N ASP A 345 4.21 49.66 18.85
CA ASP A 345 3.14 49.02 19.63
C ASP A 345 2.02 48.44 18.75
N ASP A 346 1.90 48.89 17.49
CA ASP A 346 0.87 48.47 16.55
C ASP A 346 1.34 47.38 15.56
N GLU A 347 2.65 47.08 15.51
CA GLU A 347 3.15 45.94 14.74
C GLU A 347 2.55 44.61 15.24
N PRO A 348 2.07 43.73 14.34
CA PRO A 348 1.51 42.45 14.72
C PRO A 348 2.59 41.59 15.39
N ILE A 349 2.34 41.19 16.65
CA ILE A 349 3.21 40.27 17.38
C ILE A 349 3.05 38.88 16.78
N GLU A 350 3.85 38.58 15.76
CA GLU A 350 3.87 37.27 15.12
C GLU A 350 4.50 36.21 16.03
N ARG A 351 3.89 35.02 16.07
CA ARG A 351 4.49 33.88 16.73
C ARG A 351 5.50 33.24 15.80
N VAL A 352 6.79 33.40 16.11
CA VAL A 352 7.87 32.74 15.38
C VAL A 352 7.70 31.22 15.48
N ARG A 353 7.59 30.57 14.32
CA ARG A 353 7.59 29.11 14.19
C ARG A 353 8.91 28.68 13.53
N PRO A 354 9.86 28.10 14.28
CA PRO A 354 11.13 27.66 13.72
C PRO A 354 10.91 26.48 12.76
N ALA A 355 11.80 26.32 11.78
CA ALA A 355 11.83 25.14 10.93
C ALA A 355 12.03 23.87 11.77
N ASP A 356 11.25 22.81 11.52
CA ASP A 356 11.51 21.49 12.09
C ASP A 356 12.43 20.71 11.11
N PRO A 357 13.72 20.54 11.44
CA PRO A 357 14.67 19.88 10.55
C PRO A 357 14.30 18.42 10.28
N LYS A 358 13.62 17.73 11.22
CA LYS A 358 13.19 16.34 11.00
C LYS A 358 12.07 16.27 9.98
N LEU A 359 11.11 17.19 10.06
CA LEU A 359 10.00 17.25 9.13
C LEU A 359 10.47 17.62 7.73
N HIS A 360 11.41 18.56 7.65
CA HIS A 360 12.06 18.95 6.42
C HIS A 360 12.83 17.80 5.77
N ALA A 361 13.67 17.10 6.54
CA ALA A 361 14.40 15.92 6.07
C ALA A 361 13.46 14.81 5.59
N LEU A 362 12.29 14.62 6.22
CA LEU A 362 11.27 13.67 5.74
C LEU A 362 10.70 14.05 4.37
N ILE A 363 10.44 15.34 4.13
CA ILE A 363 9.95 15.82 2.82
C ILE A 363 11.02 15.60 1.75
N ARG A 364 12.29 15.93 2.05
CA ARG A 364 13.40 15.67 1.12
C ARG A 364 13.58 14.18 0.85
N ASN A 365 13.51 13.33 1.88
CA ASN A 365 13.61 11.88 1.70
C ASN A 365 12.49 11.34 0.80
N PHE A 366 11.26 11.83 0.97
CA PHE A 366 10.16 11.51 0.05
C PHE A 366 10.53 11.91 -1.40
N PHE A 367 10.97 13.15 -1.63
CA PHE A 367 11.41 13.59 -2.95
C PHE A 367 12.53 12.71 -3.53
N ASP A 368 13.59 12.48 -2.75
CA ASP A 368 14.76 11.70 -3.19
C ASP A 368 14.44 10.23 -3.49
N THR A 369 13.44 9.67 -2.80
CA THR A 369 13.03 8.28 -2.95
C THR A 369 12.13 8.08 -4.17
N PHE A 370 11.22 9.03 -4.43
CA PHE A 370 10.19 8.91 -5.45
C PHE A 370 10.44 9.75 -6.71
N GLN A 371 11.52 10.53 -6.78
CA GLN A 371 11.95 11.19 -8.01
C GLN A 371 12.36 10.15 -9.07
N GLY A 372 12.09 10.47 -10.33
CA GLY A 372 12.38 9.61 -11.48
C GLY A 372 11.13 9.11 -12.18
N ALA A 373 11.27 8.74 -13.45
CA ALA A 373 10.16 8.31 -14.28
C ALA A 373 9.53 7.01 -13.74
N ASN A 374 8.19 6.98 -13.62
CA ASN A 374 7.38 5.82 -13.24
C ASN A 374 7.57 5.32 -11.79
N MET A 375 8.32 6.02 -10.93
CA MET A 375 8.50 5.62 -9.52
C MET A 375 7.17 5.63 -8.73
N MET A 376 6.23 6.48 -9.14
CA MET A 376 4.91 6.63 -8.50
C MET A 376 3.81 5.80 -9.16
N LYS A 377 4.10 5.13 -10.29
CA LYS A 377 3.08 4.48 -11.15
C LYS A 377 2.24 3.45 -10.40
N ASN A 378 2.89 2.55 -9.66
CA ASN A 378 2.25 1.45 -8.96
C ASN A 378 1.44 1.89 -7.74
N VAL A 379 1.78 3.05 -7.18
CA VAL A 379 1.09 3.63 -6.02
C VAL A 379 0.07 4.69 -6.44
N TYR A 380 -0.26 4.74 -7.74
CA TYR A 380 -1.23 5.63 -8.37
C TYR A 380 -0.96 7.12 -8.08
N GLY A 381 0.28 7.50 -7.82
CA GLY A 381 0.69 8.90 -7.67
C GLY A 381 1.10 9.52 -9.00
N LEU A 382 1.19 10.85 -9.01
CA LEU A 382 1.74 11.58 -10.15
C LEU A 382 3.27 11.57 -10.11
N ASP A 383 3.90 11.58 -11.29
CA ASP A 383 5.35 11.68 -11.40
C ASP A 383 5.83 13.05 -10.88
N ILE A 384 6.87 13.01 -10.05
CA ILE A 384 7.50 14.20 -9.47
C ILE A 384 8.38 14.86 -10.53
N VAL A 385 8.21 16.16 -10.72
CA VAL A 385 9.01 17.00 -11.62
C VAL A 385 10.14 17.66 -10.85
N SER A 386 9.82 18.34 -9.74
CA SER A 386 10.80 19.10 -8.96
C SER A 386 10.29 19.36 -7.53
N MET A 387 11.18 19.84 -6.67
CA MET A 387 10.89 20.32 -5.32
C MET A 387 11.44 21.73 -5.14
N ILE A 388 10.63 22.62 -4.57
CA ILE A 388 11.02 23.98 -4.21
C ILE A 388 10.97 24.12 -2.69
N ASP A 389 12.08 24.55 -2.10
CA ASP A 389 12.21 24.82 -0.67
C ASP A 389 12.11 26.33 -0.42
N HIS A 390 11.01 26.76 0.20
CA HIS A 390 10.73 28.19 0.44
C HIS A 390 11.41 28.63 1.74
N THR A 391 12.64 29.12 1.64
CA THR A 391 13.43 29.61 2.78
C THR A 391 13.17 31.09 3.09
N GLU A 392 12.59 31.82 2.13
CA GLU A 392 12.34 33.27 2.15
C GLU A 392 10.97 33.59 1.53
N GLY A 393 10.49 34.82 1.71
CA GLY A 393 9.18 35.27 1.21
C GLY A 393 8.00 34.84 2.07
N ASP A 394 6.79 35.04 1.56
CA ASP A 394 5.53 34.79 2.27
C ASP A 394 5.34 33.30 2.62
N ASP A 395 5.84 32.42 1.76
CA ASP A 395 5.78 30.96 1.93
C ASP A 395 6.95 30.41 2.75
N LYS A 396 7.73 31.25 3.45
CA LYS A 396 8.87 30.82 4.26
C LYS A 396 8.51 29.69 5.24
N GLY A 397 9.27 28.60 5.17
CA GLY A 397 9.08 27.41 5.99
C GLY A 397 8.14 26.36 5.38
N HIS A 398 7.88 26.44 4.07
CA HIS A 398 7.16 25.43 3.32
C HIS A 398 8.04 24.77 2.24
N CYS A 399 7.71 23.54 1.89
CA CYS A 399 8.22 22.90 0.68
C CYS A 399 7.08 22.66 -0.31
N SER A 400 7.30 22.95 -1.58
CA SER A 400 6.41 22.60 -2.68
C SER A 400 6.97 21.42 -3.46
N ILE A 401 6.17 20.38 -3.68
CA ILE A 401 6.45 19.32 -4.65
C ILE A 401 5.64 19.58 -5.91
N LEU A 402 6.32 19.59 -7.06
CA LEU A 402 5.74 19.80 -8.37
C LEU A 402 5.53 18.46 -9.05
N TYR A 403 4.32 18.24 -9.56
CA TYR A 403 3.91 16.99 -10.20
C TYR A 403 3.50 17.20 -11.64
N ARG A 404 3.85 16.22 -12.49
CA ARG A 404 3.41 16.19 -13.88
C ARG A 404 1.93 15.84 -13.95
N LEU A 405 1.15 16.64 -14.68
CA LEU A 405 -0.26 16.33 -14.94
C LEU A 405 -0.41 15.10 -15.85
N PRO A 406 -1.43 14.26 -15.64
CA PRO A 406 -1.60 13.04 -16.42
C PRO A 406 -1.98 13.33 -17.89
N GLY A 407 -1.54 12.45 -18.79
CA GLY A 407 -1.87 12.51 -20.21
C GLY A 407 -1.45 13.82 -20.87
N THR A 408 -2.34 14.41 -21.66
CA THR A 408 -2.12 15.70 -22.34
C THR A 408 -2.76 16.88 -21.62
N ILE A 409 -3.23 16.70 -20.38
CA ILE A 409 -3.96 17.73 -19.64
C ILE A 409 -3.08 18.96 -19.37
N GLY A 410 -1.81 18.72 -19.07
CA GLY A 410 -0.81 19.78 -18.87
C GLY A 410 -0.13 20.29 -20.15
N ALA A 411 -0.43 19.70 -21.31
CA ALA A 411 0.15 20.15 -22.57
C ALA A 411 -0.54 21.43 -23.05
N GLN A 412 0.26 22.46 -23.31
CA GLN A 412 -0.25 23.70 -23.89
C GLN A 412 -0.58 23.49 -25.38
N SER A 413 -1.70 24.04 -25.83
CA SER A 413 -1.99 24.18 -27.25
C SER A 413 -2.78 25.45 -27.51
N ARG A 414 -2.82 25.91 -28.77
CA ARG A 414 -3.64 27.05 -29.19
C ARG A 414 -5.12 26.90 -28.82
N GLU A 415 -5.63 25.66 -28.83
CA GLU A 415 -7.00 25.31 -28.46
C GLU A 415 -7.20 25.19 -26.93
N ARG A 416 -6.11 25.22 -26.16
CA ARG A 416 -6.07 24.89 -24.73
C ARG A 416 -5.08 25.78 -23.97
N PRO A 417 -5.32 27.11 -23.89
CA PRO A 417 -4.41 28.02 -23.19
C PRO A 417 -4.38 27.76 -21.68
N ALA A 418 -3.24 28.01 -21.04
CA ALA A 418 -3.02 27.77 -19.61
C ALA A 418 -4.01 28.56 -18.71
N GLU A 419 -4.50 29.69 -19.18
CA GLU A 419 -5.39 30.58 -18.42
C GLU A 419 -6.82 30.00 -18.25
N ASN A 420 -7.23 29.07 -19.12
CA ASN A 420 -8.53 28.37 -19.05
C ASN A 420 -8.51 27.09 -18.21
N LEU A 421 -7.39 26.79 -17.52
CA LEU A 421 -7.19 25.55 -16.78
C LEU A 421 -8.02 25.40 -15.50
N LYS A 422 -8.70 26.46 -15.02
CA LYS A 422 -9.60 26.35 -13.85
C LYS A 422 -10.74 25.34 -14.05
N LEU A 423 -11.12 25.08 -15.30
CA LEU A 423 -12.08 24.04 -15.71
C LEU A 423 -11.47 22.62 -15.70
N ARG A 424 -10.14 22.51 -15.76
CA ARG A 424 -9.37 21.26 -15.73
C ARG A 424 -8.71 20.97 -14.39
N ALA A 425 -8.94 21.84 -13.42
CA ALA A 425 -8.37 21.68 -12.10
C ALA A 425 -8.80 20.34 -11.49
N PRO A 426 -7.89 19.66 -10.78
CA PRO A 426 -8.23 18.40 -10.15
C PRO A 426 -9.38 18.59 -9.14
N VAL A 427 -10.19 17.55 -9.02
CA VAL A 427 -11.27 17.47 -8.04
C VAL A 427 -10.97 16.33 -7.07
N THR A 428 -11.18 16.57 -5.77
CA THR A 428 -10.98 15.54 -4.75
C THR A 428 -12.19 14.63 -4.65
N LEU A 429 -12.02 13.37 -4.26
CA LEU A 429 -13.13 12.44 -3.99
C LEU A 429 -14.11 13.06 -2.99
N GLN A 430 -13.61 13.70 -1.92
CA GLN A 430 -14.45 14.37 -0.92
C GLN A 430 -15.46 15.34 -1.54
N SER A 431 -15.04 16.10 -2.56
CA SER A 431 -15.90 17.06 -3.27
C SER A 431 -16.95 16.42 -4.19
N LEU A 432 -16.73 15.16 -4.57
CA LEU A 432 -17.63 14.37 -5.44
C LEU A 432 -18.61 13.53 -4.63
N LEU A 433 -18.24 13.12 -3.41
CA LEU A 433 -19.12 12.34 -2.53
C LEU A 433 -20.42 13.09 -2.22
N GLY A 434 -21.53 12.35 -2.12
CA GLY A 434 -22.87 12.90 -1.92
C GLY A 434 -23.53 13.48 -3.18
N THR A 435 -22.80 13.66 -4.29
CA THR A 435 -23.38 14.20 -5.53
C THR A 435 -23.93 13.09 -6.43
N ARG A 436 -25.19 12.68 -6.21
CA ARG A 436 -25.82 11.56 -6.94
C ARG A 436 -26.21 11.87 -8.41
N GLN A 437 -26.29 13.15 -8.81
CA GLN A 437 -26.92 13.57 -10.08
C GLN A 437 -26.18 14.69 -10.83
N LYS A 438 -24.86 14.86 -10.64
CA LYS A 438 -24.10 15.81 -11.48
C LYS A 438 -23.82 15.18 -12.84
N ARG A 439 -24.32 15.81 -13.92
CA ARG A 439 -23.99 15.44 -15.30
C ARG A 439 -22.46 15.43 -15.47
N GLY A 440 -21.92 14.36 -16.05
CA GLY A 440 -20.49 14.23 -16.35
C GLY A 440 -19.63 13.48 -15.32
N ILE A 441 -20.17 13.04 -14.17
CA ILE A 441 -19.42 12.20 -13.22
C ILE A 441 -19.81 10.73 -13.38
N ARG A 442 -18.87 9.90 -13.85
CA ARG A 442 -19.06 8.45 -13.95
C ARG A 442 -18.73 7.78 -12.62
N SER A 443 -19.73 7.67 -11.76
CA SER A 443 -19.62 7.12 -10.39
C SER A 443 -20.55 5.91 -10.14
N MET A 444 -20.83 5.14 -11.18
CA MET A 444 -21.60 3.89 -11.06
C MET A 444 -20.85 2.86 -10.19
N LEU A 445 -21.57 1.87 -9.64
CA LEU A 445 -21.01 0.91 -8.69
C LEU A 445 -19.73 0.22 -9.21
N GLY A 446 -19.72 -0.20 -10.47
CA GLY A 446 -18.52 -0.79 -11.09
C GLY A 446 -17.31 0.15 -11.09
N ALA A 447 -17.50 1.44 -11.35
CA ALA A 447 -16.42 2.43 -11.29
C ALA A 447 -15.94 2.67 -9.84
N ARG A 448 -16.83 2.54 -8.85
CA ARG A 448 -16.47 2.60 -7.42
C ARG A 448 -15.69 1.37 -6.97
N PHE A 449 -16.03 0.18 -7.48
CA PHE A 449 -15.25 -1.04 -7.24
C PHE A 449 -13.86 -0.94 -7.85
N GLU A 450 -13.74 -0.42 -9.07
CA GLU A 450 -12.43 -0.13 -9.67
C GLU A 450 -11.62 0.89 -8.88
N LEU A 451 -12.27 1.96 -8.38
CA LEU A 451 -11.63 2.92 -7.48
C LEU A 451 -11.10 2.23 -6.22
N ALA A 452 -11.93 1.43 -5.56
CA ALA A 452 -11.56 0.67 -4.37
C ALA A 452 -10.36 -0.25 -4.63
N ARG A 453 -10.40 -1.04 -5.72
CA ARG A 453 -9.28 -1.91 -6.14
C ARG A 453 -7.99 -1.10 -6.24
N LYS A 454 -7.98 -0.02 -7.02
CA LYS A 454 -6.77 0.80 -7.22
C LYS A 454 -6.22 1.37 -5.92
N LEU A 455 -7.08 1.83 -5.01
CA LEU A 455 -6.66 2.35 -3.70
C LEU A 455 -6.03 1.26 -2.83
N VAL A 456 -6.65 0.08 -2.74
CA VAL A 456 -6.08 -1.05 -2.00
C VAL A 456 -4.74 -1.47 -2.58
N ARG A 457 -4.68 -1.65 -3.92
CA ARG A 457 -3.44 -2.03 -4.62
C ARG A 457 -2.32 -1.03 -4.35
N ALA A 458 -2.62 0.28 -4.41
CA ALA A 458 -1.67 1.34 -4.11
C ALA A 458 -1.04 1.17 -2.72
N VAL A 459 -1.88 0.93 -1.70
CA VAL A 459 -1.45 0.77 -0.31
C VAL A 459 -0.63 -0.51 -0.13
N CYS A 460 -1.07 -1.64 -0.68
CA CYS A 460 -0.33 -2.91 -0.60
C CYS A 460 1.07 -2.80 -1.23
N LEU A 461 1.19 -2.15 -2.39
CA LEU A 461 2.46 -1.97 -3.10
C LEU A 461 3.37 -0.96 -2.41
N LEU A 462 2.81 0.09 -1.80
CA LEU A 462 3.54 1.04 -0.97
C LEU A 462 4.11 0.38 0.30
N HIS A 463 3.31 -0.44 0.97
CA HIS A 463 3.76 -1.21 2.14
C HIS A 463 4.81 -2.24 1.75
N SER A 464 4.65 -2.90 0.59
CA SER A 464 5.64 -3.83 0.05
C SER A 464 7.01 -3.18 -0.20
N SER A 465 7.05 -1.88 -0.48
CA SER A 465 8.30 -1.13 -0.65
C SER A 465 8.90 -0.60 0.66
N GLY A 466 8.27 -0.88 1.81
CA GLY A 466 8.73 -0.42 3.12
C GLY A 466 8.37 1.04 3.41
N TRP A 467 7.27 1.55 2.84
CA TRP A 467 6.84 2.93 2.97
C TRP A 467 5.41 3.06 3.52
N LEU A 468 5.14 4.16 4.22
CA LEU A 468 3.87 4.45 4.92
C LEU A 468 3.23 5.73 4.38
N HIS A 469 1.94 5.71 4.05
CA HIS A 469 1.26 6.85 3.44
C HIS A 469 0.87 7.95 4.42
N LYS A 470 0.29 7.59 5.59
CA LYS A 470 -0.10 8.51 6.69
C LYS A 470 -1.20 9.54 6.43
N ASN A 471 -1.79 9.56 5.23
CA ASN A 471 -2.80 10.56 4.86
C ASN A 471 -3.84 9.98 3.89
N ILE A 472 -4.22 8.72 4.08
CA ILE A 472 -5.27 8.08 3.27
C ILE A 472 -6.63 8.62 3.70
N ARG A 473 -7.28 9.39 2.83
CA ARG A 473 -8.60 10.01 3.06
C ARG A 473 -9.22 10.50 1.74
N ALA A 474 -10.51 10.84 1.74
CA ALA A 474 -11.17 11.31 0.51
C ALA A 474 -10.57 12.60 -0.09
N GLU A 475 -9.87 13.42 0.71
CA GLU A 475 -9.13 14.60 0.21
C GLU A 475 -7.86 14.24 -0.56
N SER A 476 -7.26 13.09 -0.26
CA SER A 476 -6.01 12.65 -0.88
C SER A 476 -6.23 11.90 -2.19
N VAL A 477 -7.47 11.59 -2.55
CA VAL A 477 -7.82 10.95 -3.82
C VAL A 477 -8.31 12.03 -4.77
N MET A 478 -7.60 12.23 -5.88
CA MET A 478 -7.92 13.24 -6.88
C MET A 478 -8.29 12.62 -8.22
N PHE A 479 -9.09 13.36 -8.99
CA PHE A 479 -9.45 13.03 -10.36
C PHE A 479 -9.17 14.23 -11.24
N PHE A 480 -8.64 13.97 -12.44
CA PHE A 480 -8.36 15.00 -13.42
C PHE A 480 -9.43 14.98 -14.51
N PRO A 481 -10.20 16.08 -14.68
CA PRO A 481 -11.26 16.11 -15.67
C PRO A 481 -10.72 16.03 -17.11
N GLU A 482 -11.21 15.06 -17.88
CA GLU A 482 -10.87 14.90 -19.30
C GLU A 482 -11.85 15.70 -20.17
N HIS A 483 -11.35 16.29 -21.27
CA HIS A 483 -12.18 16.99 -22.25
C HIS A 483 -12.60 15.98 -23.31
N VAL A 484 -13.89 15.67 -23.34
CA VAL A 484 -14.47 14.78 -24.34
C VAL A 484 -15.19 15.65 -25.37
N ASN A 485 -14.73 15.56 -26.62
CA ASN A 485 -15.42 16.19 -27.74
C ASN A 485 -16.54 15.25 -28.19
N THR A 486 -17.79 15.69 -28.09
CA THR A 486 -18.94 14.94 -28.60
C THR A 486 -19.61 15.72 -29.72
N LEU A 487 -19.75 15.08 -30.89
CA LEU A 487 -20.57 15.58 -31.99
C LEU A 487 -22.02 15.18 -31.71
N GLN A 488 -22.89 16.13 -31.38
CA GLN A 488 -24.33 15.93 -31.40
C GLN A 488 -24.94 16.90 -32.42
N GLU A 489 -25.69 16.36 -33.39
CA GLU A 489 -26.62 17.06 -34.30
C GLU A 489 -26.21 18.50 -34.66
N ASP A 490 -25.02 18.64 -35.27
CA ASP A 490 -24.45 19.89 -35.81
C ASP A 490 -23.97 20.95 -34.80
N ARG A 491 -23.76 20.59 -33.52
CA ARG A 491 -23.08 21.47 -32.53
C ARG A 491 -21.86 20.81 -31.90
N TYR A 492 -20.75 21.56 -31.85
CA TYR A 492 -19.54 21.19 -31.12
C TYR A 492 -19.72 21.55 -29.64
N GLU A 493 -19.97 20.56 -28.78
CA GLU A 493 -19.98 20.76 -27.32
C GLU A 493 -18.76 20.10 -26.67
N VAL A 494 -17.98 20.91 -25.95
CA VAL A 494 -16.88 20.41 -25.10
C VAL A 494 -17.48 19.99 -23.76
N LYS A 495 -17.55 18.68 -23.52
CA LYS A 495 -18.04 18.13 -22.26
C LYS A 495 -16.86 17.74 -21.37
N ILE A 496 -16.96 18.09 -20.09
CA ILE A 496 -16.01 17.67 -19.08
C ILE A 496 -16.56 16.42 -18.40
N GLU A 497 -15.80 15.33 -18.48
CA GLU A 497 -16.16 14.09 -17.79
C GLU A 497 -15.12 13.72 -16.75
N ILE A 498 -15.60 13.24 -15.61
CA ILE A 498 -14.79 12.73 -14.51
C ILE A 498 -15.09 11.24 -14.37
N ASP A 499 -14.07 10.44 -14.61
CA ASP A 499 -14.11 9.01 -14.45
C ASP A 499 -13.48 8.59 -13.13
N VAL A 500 -14.32 8.17 -12.17
CA VAL A 500 -13.83 7.86 -10.82
C VAL A 500 -13.02 6.56 -10.76
N SER A 501 -13.03 5.76 -11.83
CA SER A 501 -12.15 4.59 -11.92
C SER A 501 -10.71 4.97 -12.29
N LYS A 502 -10.39 6.24 -12.59
CA LYS A 502 -9.03 6.74 -12.87
C LYS A 502 -8.54 7.70 -11.77
N PRO A 503 -8.34 7.22 -10.52
CA PRO A 503 -7.83 8.06 -9.44
C PRO A 503 -6.34 8.38 -9.59
N SER A 504 -5.93 9.51 -9.02
CA SER A 504 -4.57 9.78 -8.59
C SER A 504 -4.55 9.92 -7.07
N LEU A 505 -3.79 9.07 -6.39
CA LEU A 505 -3.58 9.13 -4.95
C LEU A 505 -2.45 10.13 -4.66
N MET A 506 -2.69 11.06 -3.75
CA MET A 506 -1.86 12.23 -3.46
C MET A 506 -1.67 12.38 -1.95
N GLY A 507 -1.02 13.46 -1.49
CA GLY A 507 -0.68 13.61 -0.08
C GLY A 507 0.49 12.72 0.36
N TYR A 508 1.27 12.19 -0.58
CA TYR A 508 2.52 11.49 -0.29
C TYR A 508 3.56 12.43 0.34
N ILE A 509 3.40 13.74 0.23
CA ILE A 509 4.23 14.69 0.96
C ILE A 509 4.19 14.47 2.49
N PHE A 510 3.19 13.77 3.05
CA PHE A 510 3.06 13.40 4.47
C PHE A 510 3.62 12.01 4.84
N SER A 511 3.97 11.24 3.82
CA SER A 511 4.43 9.86 3.90
C SER A 511 5.84 9.75 4.49
N ARG A 512 6.30 8.53 4.78
CA ARG A 512 7.62 8.26 5.35
C ARG A 512 8.04 6.80 5.15
N PRO A 513 9.33 6.47 5.27
CA PRO A 513 9.75 5.08 5.40
C PRO A 513 9.24 4.45 6.71
N ASP A 514 9.08 3.13 6.68
CA ASP A 514 8.74 2.33 7.84
C ASP A 514 9.99 2.04 8.69
N ASP A 515 10.24 2.90 9.68
CA ASP A 515 11.46 2.83 10.51
C ASP A 515 11.24 2.14 11.86
N ILE A 516 10.20 1.32 12.02
CA ILE A 516 9.89 0.67 13.32
C ILE A 516 11.01 -0.29 13.79
N ILE A 517 11.93 -0.70 12.91
CA ILE A 517 12.89 -1.78 13.22
C ILE A 517 14.19 -1.31 13.90
N ILE A 518 14.50 0.00 14.02
CA ILE A 518 15.80 0.43 14.62
C ILE A 518 15.64 1.57 15.65
N GLN A 519 14.99 1.28 16.77
CA GLN A 519 15.32 1.92 18.06
C GLN A 519 15.39 0.86 19.17
N THR A 520 16.17 -0.19 18.97
CA THR A 520 16.60 -1.16 20.00
C THR A 520 17.80 -0.69 20.82
N ASN A 521 18.07 0.62 20.86
CA ASN A 521 18.95 1.17 21.90
C ASN A 521 18.07 1.63 23.06
N PRO A 522 18.06 0.93 24.21
CA PRO A 522 17.40 1.46 25.39
C PRO A 522 17.99 2.85 25.70
N PRO A 523 17.17 3.87 26.00
CA PRO A 523 17.70 5.15 26.39
C PRO A 523 18.57 4.95 27.63
N SER A 524 19.86 5.24 27.51
CA SER A 524 20.75 5.31 28.66
C SER A 524 20.12 6.23 29.70
N ALA A 525 19.95 5.69 30.91
CA ALA A 525 19.24 6.35 32.00
C ALA A 525 20.02 7.59 32.49
N GLN A 526 19.88 8.72 31.81
CA GLN A 526 20.13 10.04 32.38
C GLN A 526 18.80 10.69 32.71
N LYS A 527 18.38 10.50 33.97
CA LYS A 527 17.34 11.29 34.62
C LYS A 527 17.79 12.77 34.64
N ARG A 528 17.48 13.52 33.57
CA ARG A 528 17.37 14.97 33.66
C ARG A 528 15.94 15.32 34.08
N LYS A 529 15.81 15.70 35.35
CA LYS A 529 14.58 16.27 35.92
C LYS A 529 14.24 17.56 35.15
N GLY A 530 13.01 17.65 34.68
CA GLY A 530 12.37 18.91 34.34
C GLY A 530 12.62 19.46 32.92
N SER A 531 12.24 18.71 31.89
CA SER A 531 11.92 19.30 30.58
C SER A 531 10.76 18.51 29.94
N ASN A 532 9.61 19.17 29.78
CA ASN A 532 8.46 18.64 29.06
C ASN A 532 8.82 18.47 27.56
N CYS A 533 9.49 17.36 27.22
CA CYS A 533 9.62 16.94 25.83
C CYS A 533 8.27 16.39 25.37
N ARG A 534 7.36 17.31 25.00
CA ARG A 534 6.14 16.97 24.26
C ARG A 534 6.56 16.43 22.90
N SER A 535 6.57 15.11 22.77
CA SER A 535 6.78 14.39 21.50
C SER A 535 5.97 15.08 20.39
N HIS A 536 6.69 15.60 19.40
CA HIS A 536 6.17 16.43 18.32
C HIS A 536 5.32 15.61 17.34
N GLY A 537 4.08 15.32 17.74
CA GLY A 537 3.05 14.68 16.91
C GLY A 537 1.77 15.50 16.79
N ARG A 538 1.76 16.77 17.22
CA ARG A 538 0.53 17.57 17.38
C ARG A 538 0.25 18.61 16.30
N GLN A 539 1.04 18.71 15.22
CA GLN A 539 0.74 19.67 14.16
C GLN A 539 0.79 18.98 12.79
N GLY A 540 -0.37 19.00 12.11
CA GLY A 540 -0.43 18.87 10.65
C GLY A 540 -0.94 17.56 10.06
N VAL A 541 -1.85 16.82 10.71
CA VAL A 541 -2.92 16.01 10.06
C VAL A 541 -4.01 15.87 11.11
N GLN A 542 -5.29 16.08 10.80
CA GLN A 542 -6.36 15.53 11.64
C GLN A 542 -6.08 14.02 11.77
N GLN A 543 -5.56 13.60 12.92
CA GLN A 543 -5.38 12.20 13.28
C GLN A 543 -6.75 11.60 13.54
N LEU A 544 -7.57 11.57 12.50
CA LEU A 544 -8.93 11.11 12.57
C LEU A 544 -8.88 9.58 12.55
N GLY A 545 -8.97 8.97 13.73
CA GLY A 545 -9.63 7.67 13.87
C GLY A 545 -8.77 6.44 14.11
N VAL A 546 -7.45 6.55 14.25
CA VAL A 546 -6.62 5.36 14.49
C VAL A 546 -6.62 4.99 15.98
N VAL A 547 -7.57 4.12 16.34
CA VAL A 547 -7.87 3.64 17.70
C VAL A 547 -6.64 3.39 18.60
N PRO A 548 -5.61 2.62 18.18
CA PRO A 548 -4.49 2.27 19.07
C PRO A 548 -3.51 3.43 19.32
N LYS A 549 -3.48 4.44 18.44
CA LYS A 549 -2.63 5.64 18.60
C LYS A 549 -3.29 6.69 19.50
N HIS A 550 -4.63 6.72 19.53
CA HIS A 550 -5.34 7.53 20.52
C HIS A 550 -5.17 6.96 21.93
N ALA A 551 -5.16 5.62 22.05
CA ALA A 551 -4.91 4.92 23.32
C ALA A 551 -3.47 5.11 23.84
N ASP A 552 -2.47 5.08 22.95
CA ASP A 552 -1.08 5.43 23.31
C ASP A 552 -0.48 6.43 22.30
N PRO A 553 -0.50 7.74 22.62
CA PRO A 553 0.10 8.79 21.78
C PRO A 553 1.62 8.67 21.58
N LYS A 554 2.32 7.82 22.36
CA LYS A 554 3.75 7.55 22.18
C LYS A 554 4.02 6.50 21.11
N ARG A 555 3.00 5.74 20.69
CA ARG A 555 3.11 4.69 19.67
C ARG A 555 3.39 5.31 18.31
N LEU A 556 4.42 4.79 17.64
CA LEU A 556 4.78 5.19 16.28
C LEU A 556 3.68 4.79 15.28
N TYR A 557 3.59 5.53 14.17
CA TYR A 557 2.65 5.20 13.08
C TYR A 557 3.08 3.90 12.39
N ARG A 558 2.14 3.03 12.02
CA ARG A 558 2.38 1.67 11.48
C ARG A 558 1.51 1.37 10.26
N HIS A 559 1.80 0.25 9.59
CA HIS A 559 1.06 -0.22 8.40
C HIS A 559 -0.45 -0.38 8.68
N ALA A 560 -0.79 -1.00 9.83
CA ALA A 560 -2.17 -1.20 10.27
C ALA A 560 -3.01 0.09 10.30
N TYR A 561 -2.38 1.26 10.45
CA TYR A 561 -3.06 2.54 10.50
C TYR A 561 -3.44 3.06 9.11
N ASP A 562 -2.62 2.78 8.10
CA ASP A 562 -2.96 3.02 6.71
C ASP A 562 -4.12 2.10 6.28
N VAL A 563 -4.07 0.82 6.66
CA VAL A 563 -5.14 -0.15 6.36
C VAL A 563 -6.45 0.23 7.04
N TYR A 564 -6.42 0.66 8.30
CA TYR A 564 -7.61 1.17 8.98
C TYR A 564 -8.20 2.39 8.25
N SER A 565 -7.35 3.36 7.88
CA SER A 565 -7.77 4.57 7.15
C SER A 565 -8.33 4.23 5.77
N LEU A 566 -7.78 3.21 5.12
CA LEU A 566 -8.29 2.63 3.89
C LEU A 566 -9.69 2.04 4.11
N GLY A 567 -9.94 1.31 5.21
CA GLY A 567 -11.28 0.83 5.56
C GLY A 567 -12.32 1.95 5.69
N ILE A 568 -11.94 3.07 6.30
CA ILE A 568 -12.79 4.28 6.39
C ILE A 568 -13.09 4.85 5.01
N LEU A 569 -12.07 5.00 4.17
CA LEU A 569 -12.20 5.50 2.80
C LEU A 569 -13.07 4.58 1.92
N LEU A 570 -12.97 3.26 2.11
CA LEU A 570 -13.80 2.28 1.40
C LEU A 570 -15.29 2.39 1.79
N ILE A 571 -15.62 2.74 3.04
CA ILE A 571 -17.02 3.07 3.40
C ILE A 571 -17.51 4.27 2.58
N GLU A 572 -16.71 5.34 2.51
CA GLU A 572 -17.04 6.55 1.77
C GLU A 572 -17.24 6.26 0.27
N VAL A 573 -16.37 5.43 -0.31
CA VAL A 573 -16.46 4.99 -1.71
C VAL A 573 -17.70 4.13 -1.95
N GLY A 574 -17.96 3.11 -1.13
CA GLY A 574 -19.09 2.20 -1.32
C GLY A 574 -20.43 2.92 -1.23
N LEU A 575 -20.67 3.65 -0.14
CA LEU A 575 -21.91 4.39 0.11
C LEU A 575 -22.01 5.69 -0.71
N TRP A 576 -20.90 6.12 -1.32
CA TRP A 576 -20.75 7.38 -2.07
C TRP A 576 -21.20 8.61 -1.29
N LYS A 577 -20.79 8.68 -0.01
CA LYS A 577 -21.12 9.76 0.93
C LYS A 577 -19.92 10.06 1.82
N ASN A 578 -19.76 11.32 2.20
CA ASN A 578 -18.81 11.71 3.23
C ASN A 578 -19.23 11.08 4.56
N LEU A 579 -18.29 10.57 5.33
CA LEU A 579 -18.58 10.11 6.67
C LEU A 579 -18.81 11.30 7.60
N ASP A 580 -19.90 11.25 8.36
CA ASP A 580 -20.11 12.22 9.43
C ASP A 580 -18.98 12.05 10.45
N ASN A 581 -18.10 13.04 10.53
CA ASN A 581 -17.23 13.21 11.68
C ASN A 581 -18.18 13.49 12.83
N GLY A 582 -18.60 12.44 13.55
CA GLY A 582 -19.64 12.54 14.57
C GLY A 582 -19.36 13.69 15.53
N ASP A 583 -19.93 14.86 15.24
CA ASP A 583 -20.21 15.87 16.21
C ASP A 583 -21.32 15.29 17.06
N ASP A 584 -21.14 15.36 18.38
CA ASP A 584 -22.11 15.01 19.41
C ASP A 584 -23.31 15.97 19.36
N SER A 585 -24.04 16.00 18.24
CA SER A 585 -25.26 16.78 18.04
C SER A 585 -26.43 15.90 17.61
N ASP A 586 -26.43 14.64 18.06
CA ASP A 586 -27.68 13.92 18.28
C ASP A 586 -28.42 14.65 19.41
N SER A 587 -29.17 15.66 18.99
CA SER A 587 -30.29 16.24 19.70
C SER A 587 -31.43 15.22 19.64
N ASP A 588 -31.26 14.13 20.39
CA ASP A 588 -32.41 13.33 20.79
C ASP A 588 -33.26 14.20 21.71
N SER A 589 -34.32 14.73 21.11
CA SER A 589 -35.47 15.32 21.78
C SER A 589 -36.22 14.23 22.53
N ASP A 590 -35.64 13.71 23.61
CA ASP A 590 -36.42 13.02 24.63
C ASP A 590 -36.12 13.68 25.99
N SER A 591 -37.14 14.38 26.45
CA SER A 591 -37.18 15.05 27.74
C SER A 591 -37.61 13.99 28.74
N ASP A 592 -36.76 13.69 29.72
CA ASP A 592 -37.10 13.46 31.14
C ASP A 592 -36.06 12.56 31.82
N SER A 593 -34.89 13.14 32.16
CA SER A 593 -34.01 12.55 33.17
C SER A 593 -33.03 13.62 33.66
N GLY A 594 -33.30 14.16 34.83
CA GLY A 594 -32.49 15.18 35.52
C GLY A 594 -31.16 14.67 36.06
N TYR A 595 -30.36 13.99 35.23
CA TYR A 595 -28.97 13.66 35.56
C TYR A 595 -28.04 14.77 35.06
N ILE A 596 -27.46 15.49 36.02
CA ILE A 596 -26.33 16.39 35.80
C ILE A 596 -25.23 15.60 35.08
N LYS A 597 -24.89 15.98 33.85
CA LYS A 597 -23.73 15.44 33.12
C LYS A 597 -22.48 15.68 33.96
N SER A 598 -21.94 14.61 34.53
CA SER A 598 -20.65 14.59 35.22
C SER A 598 -19.55 15.14 34.29
N PRO A 599 -18.65 16.02 34.76
CA PRO A 599 -17.56 16.57 33.96
C PRO A 599 -16.43 15.57 33.69
N TYR A 600 -16.56 14.33 34.18
CA TYR A 600 -15.71 13.21 33.79
C TYR A 600 -16.39 12.44 32.65
N ARG A 601 -16.29 12.96 31.41
CA ARG A 601 -16.38 12.07 30.24
C ARG A 601 -15.28 11.04 30.43
N ASN A 602 -15.65 9.83 30.81
CA ASN A 602 -14.75 8.68 30.70
C ASN A 602 -14.18 8.72 29.29
N GLU A 603 -12.84 8.64 29.21
CA GLU A 603 -12.09 8.42 27.98
C GLU A 603 -12.92 7.51 27.07
N GLU A 604 -13.43 8.04 25.95
CA GLU A 604 -14.14 7.23 24.97
C GLU A 604 -13.29 5.99 24.74
N ASP A 605 -13.83 4.81 25.09
CA ASP A 605 -13.17 3.56 24.79
C ASP A 605 -12.78 3.64 23.31
N HIS A 606 -11.47 3.69 23.04
CA HIS A 606 -10.98 4.01 21.71
C HIS A 606 -11.50 2.99 20.69
N TYR A 607 -11.89 1.78 21.12
CA TYR A 607 -12.53 0.76 20.32
C TYR A 607 -14.03 0.98 20.09
N GLU A 608 -14.70 1.78 20.91
CA GLU A 608 -16.13 2.09 20.77
C GLU A 608 -16.41 2.92 19.51
N ARG A 609 -15.51 3.83 19.11
CA ARG A 609 -15.66 4.53 17.82
C ARG A 609 -15.62 3.57 16.64
N ARG A 610 -14.67 2.62 16.63
CA ARG A 610 -14.59 1.56 15.63
C ARG A 610 -15.86 0.72 15.61
N ARG A 611 -16.35 0.29 16.78
CA ARG A 611 -17.61 -0.46 16.92
C ARG A 611 -18.82 0.33 16.42
N LYS A 612 -18.92 1.62 16.74
CA LYS A 612 -20.00 2.52 16.27
C LYS A 612 -19.98 2.66 14.75
N ILE A 613 -18.81 2.84 14.14
CA ILE A 613 -18.66 2.87 12.67
C ILE A 613 -19.13 1.55 12.06
N CYS A 614 -18.66 0.41 12.57
CA CYS A 614 -19.07 -0.90 12.08
C CYS A 614 -20.60 -1.08 12.16
N ARG A 615 -21.21 -0.81 13.32
CA ARG A 615 -22.67 -0.91 13.53
C ARG A 615 -23.47 0.04 12.62
N LYS A 616 -22.98 1.26 12.39
CA LYS A 616 -23.71 2.28 11.61
C LYS A 616 -23.66 2.02 10.10
N TYR A 617 -22.55 1.48 9.58
CA TYR A 617 -22.30 1.47 8.12
C TYR A 617 -22.22 0.08 7.47
N LEU A 618 -21.86 -0.98 8.19
CA LEU A 618 -21.62 -2.28 7.54
C LEU A 618 -22.89 -2.90 6.94
N ASP A 619 -24.02 -2.89 7.65
CA ASP A 619 -25.26 -3.45 7.12
C ASP A 619 -25.70 -2.72 5.84
N ARG A 620 -25.57 -1.39 5.83
CA ARG A 620 -25.86 -0.59 4.64
C ARG A 620 -24.90 -0.89 3.49
N LEU A 621 -23.62 -1.11 3.78
CA LEU A 621 -22.64 -1.52 2.77
C LEU A 621 -22.97 -2.90 2.19
N ARG A 622 -23.44 -3.86 3.00
CA ARG A 622 -23.89 -5.17 2.50
C ARG A 622 -25.03 -5.00 1.50
N TRP A 623 -26.01 -4.18 1.83
CA TRP A 623 -27.14 -3.89 0.94
C TRP A 623 -26.74 -3.12 -0.33
N GLU A 624 -25.84 -2.13 -0.25
CA GLU A 624 -25.49 -1.28 -1.39
C GLU A 624 -24.33 -1.84 -2.27
N CYS A 625 -23.43 -2.66 -1.71
CA CYS A 625 -22.19 -3.11 -2.35
C CYS A 625 -21.95 -4.63 -2.27
N GLY A 626 -22.82 -5.38 -1.58
CA GLY A 626 -22.69 -6.82 -1.39
C GLY A 626 -21.81 -7.20 -0.19
N ASP A 627 -21.95 -8.46 0.24
CA ASP A 627 -21.27 -9.00 1.42
C ASP A 627 -19.75 -8.95 1.30
N THR A 628 -19.20 -9.35 0.15
CA THR A 628 -17.76 -9.36 -0.10
C THR A 628 -17.12 -7.99 0.14
N TYR A 629 -17.75 -6.91 -0.33
CA TYR A 629 -17.23 -5.56 -0.13
C TYR A 629 -17.30 -5.14 1.35
N ALA A 630 -18.41 -5.45 2.03
CA ALA A 630 -18.56 -5.16 3.44
C ALA A 630 -17.58 -5.94 4.33
N ASP A 631 -17.30 -7.20 3.99
CA ASP A 631 -16.35 -8.05 4.71
C ASP A 631 -14.91 -7.56 4.53
N VAL A 632 -14.55 -7.07 3.33
CA VAL A 632 -13.29 -6.37 3.09
C VAL A 632 -13.16 -5.16 4.00
N VAL A 633 -14.19 -4.30 4.05
CA VAL A 633 -14.20 -3.10 4.90
C VAL A 633 -14.05 -3.49 6.37
N LEU A 634 -14.80 -4.48 6.84
CA LEU A 634 -14.72 -4.98 8.21
C LEU A 634 -13.30 -5.45 8.53
N SER A 635 -12.67 -6.21 7.63
CA SER A 635 -11.32 -6.74 7.81
C SER A 635 -10.29 -5.60 7.92
N CYS A 636 -10.41 -4.55 7.12
CA CYS A 636 -9.57 -3.35 7.24
C CYS A 636 -9.75 -2.64 8.59
N LEU A 637 -10.99 -2.51 9.07
CA LEU A 637 -11.30 -1.81 10.33
C LEU A 637 -10.86 -2.61 11.57
N MET A 638 -10.86 -3.95 11.47
CA MET A 638 -10.53 -4.87 12.56
C MET A 638 -9.07 -5.30 12.59
N ILE A 639 -8.21 -4.71 11.74
CA ILE A 639 -6.79 -5.04 11.69
C ILE A 639 -6.12 -4.90 13.07
N ASP A 640 -5.29 -5.90 13.39
CA ASP A 640 -4.44 -5.88 14.57
C ASP A 640 -3.25 -4.93 14.35
N SER A 641 -2.86 -4.23 15.40
CA SER A 641 -1.76 -3.28 15.39
C SER A 641 -0.45 -3.86 15.97
N SER A 642 -0.41 -5.15 16.34
CA SER A 642 0.76 -5.82 16.90
C SER A 642 2.00 -5.71 15.99
N ASP A 643 3.19 -5.81 16.60
CA ASP A 643 4.50 -5.57 15.96
C ASP A 643 5.37 -6.82 15.78
N ASP A 644 4.91 -7.97 16.27
CA ASP A 644 5.66 -9.20 16.11
C ASP A 644 5.69 -9.65 14.64
N GLU A 645 6.74 -10.39 14.29
CA GLU A 645 6.94 -10.85 12.91
C GLU A 645 5.78 -11.73 12.41
N VAL A 646 5.09 -12.40 13.34
CA VAL A 646 3.84 -13.11 13.09
C VAL A 646 2.75 -12.14 12.63
N ALA A 647 2.50 -11.05 13.37
CA ALA A 647 1.52 -10.04 12.98
C ALA A 647 1.84 -9.38 11.64
N LYS A 648 3.12 -9.12 11.31
CA LYS A 648 3.51 -8.60 9.99
C LYS A 648 3.25 -9.59 8.86
N ALA A 649 3.43 -10.89 9.11
CA ALA A 649 3.08 -11.92 8.14
C ALA A 649 1.56 -12.00 7.96
N SER A 650 0.81 -11.98 9.06
CA SER A 650 -0.66 -11.97 9.06
C SER A 650 -1.24 -10.71 8.39
N GLU A 651 -0.62 -9.54 8.56
CA GLU A 651 -1.01 -8.30 7.88
C GLU A 651 -0.78 -8.39 6.37
N ARG A 652 0.36 -8.93 5.93
CA ARG A 652 0.62 -9.18 4.50
C ARG A 652 -0.40 -10.14 3.91
N GLU A 653 -0.71 -11.22 4.64
CA GLU A 653 -1.75 -12.17 4.25
C GLU A 653 -3.13 -11.48 4.14
N LEU A 654 -3.49 -10.68 5.13
CA LEU A 654 -4.73 -9.91 5.15
C LEU A 654 -4.82 -8.96 3.94
N CYS A 655 -3.77 -8.20 3.65
CA CYS A 655 -3.70 -7.32 2.49
C CYS A 655 -3.90 -8.08 1.16
N GLY A 656 -3.24 -9.23 1.00
CA GLY A 656 -3.46 -10.09 -0.17
C GLY A 656 -4.90 -10.59 -0.29
N ARG A 657 -5.56 -10.92 0.85
CA ARG A 657 -6.95 -11.40 0.87
C ARG A 657 -7.90 -10.28 0.50
N ILE A 658 -7.71 -9.09 1.05
CA ILE A 658 -8.49 -7.88 0.72
C ILE A 658 -8.46 -7.60 -0.79
N VAL A 659 -7.28 -7.68 -1.42
CA VAL A 659 -7.16 -7.55 -2.88
C VAL A 659 -7.97 -8.64 -3.57
N ALA A 660 -7.76 -9.91 -3.22
CA ALA A 660 -8.43 -11.04 -3.85
C ALA A 660 -9.96 -11.00 -3.74
N ASP A 661 -10.48 -10.51 -2.62
CA ASP A 661 -11.91 -10.39 -2.37
C ASP A 661 -12.52 -9.24 -3.16
N LEU A 662 -11.84 -8.09 -3.26
CA LEU A 662 -12.29 -6.97 -4.09
C LEU A 662 -12.30 -7.29 -5.59
N GLU A 663 -11.41 -8.15 -6.09
CA GLU A 663 -11.48 -8.65 -7.47
C GLU A 663 -12.74 -9.48 -7.76
N ASN A 664 -13.44 -9.99 -6.73
CA ASN A 664 -14.71 -10.70 -6.89
C ASN A 664 -15.94 -9.77 -6.87
N CYS A 665 -15.79 -8.49 -6.52
CA CYS A 665 -16.91 -7.54 -6.51
C CYS A 665 -17.31 -7.13 -7.94
N GLN A 666 -18.46 -7.60 -8.42
CA GLN A 666 -19.00 -7.24 -9.74
C GLN A 666 -20.29 -6.44 -9.58
N ALA A 667 -20.52 -5.46 -10.47
CA ALA A 667 -21.58 -4.47 -10.37
C ALA A 667 -22.87 -4.86 -11.10
#